data_AF-A0A0G3WMI9-F1
#
_entry.id   AF-A0A0G3WMI9-F1
#
_cell.length_a   1.000
_cell.length_b   1.000
_cell.length_c   1.000
_cell.angle_alpha   90.00
_cell.angle_beta   90.00
_cell.angle_gamma   90.00
#
_symmetry.space_group_name_H-M   'P 1'
#
loop_
_entity.id
_entity.type
_entity.pdbx_description
1 polymer ?
#
loop_
_entity_poly.entity_id
_entity_poly.type
_entity_poly.pdbx_seq_one_letter_code
_entity_poly.pdbx_strand_id
1 'polypeptide(L)'
;MNMRPEIEEILNLVQKPARYINSELNSHKPDMSADFSVCLCFPDIYEVGASNLGLEILYHLVNEKKLARCERAFAPDSDLEQILRERKFPLFSLESNSSLKSFDIVGFTIQCELVATNIVNMLDLANIAIFSKDRKEDDPLILGGGPALTNPEPFCDFFDFFILGDGEGALPLVIEVCRNSKKLSRKDLLKKLSEIDGVYVPSFYSVEYNEDSTIKSVTAREGVKPVVKKALLNLENAYFPKKKIVPYVQTVHNRLNIEVARGCPGQCRFCQASKYYRPWRERPIEKLVALVGEGLESTGYEEVTFSSLSCSDYKHLDKLLIETNARYGDSKLSISLPSLRCNEHSLRVAQYINRSKRPTLTFAPEAGSDRLRNVIGKYLSEKEIAQTLLSANAMGWKVIKLYFMIGLPTETDQDLAAINTLVRLVRKEAKGLSFNITVSPFVPKAQTAFQWFPMASQKSIKEKIDYLNKILPATVKAHNHRASILEAFIAKGDRRVAGAIYKAWQKGARFDQWADKLGNDIWSQALQESGLNLDFFVYRVIKQDEVLPWDHLHFGVSKAELYADYVKGINETSDAVAGQFTRSNSLLPQDYVEPVNSVVLPVMRMRLRFSRAGAVKYISHLEQIEVFRRAARRSGLPVAFTGGFTPQVKSSYGPPMSVGYESFAEYMELYFTEKISSNEVIRKMAKVLPEGFKITEAKRVPLTFPAIDILTNVAEYEIKNVSVSQQELDEFLSQDKIIIVKNKKGKDIEIDAKPLIVSFKSEGGGLKLLLKFGNGKTVKPESILAKLLENNKNYGTMYLVARTNLYVQASNGNLYIP
;
A
#
# COMPACT_ATOMS: atom_id res chain seq x y z
N MET A 1 -3.33 22.07 -13.22
CA MET A 1 -4.54 21.82 -14.04
C MET A 1 -5.70 21.93 -13.08
N ASN A 2 -6.70 22.77 -13.34
CA ASN A 2 -7.81 22.91 -12.40
C ASN A 2 -8.65 21.63 -12.42
N MET A 3 -8.95 21.11 -11.23
CA MET A 3 -9.87 19.99 -11.05
C MET A 3 -11.23 20.37 -11.64
N ARG A 4 -11.93 19.41 -12.25
CA ARG A 4 -13.27 19.68 -12.78
C ARG A 4 -14.22 20.05 -11.62
N PRO A 5 -15.08 21.07 -11.75
CA PRO A 5 -15.97 21.51 -10.67
C PRO A 5 -16.79 20.36 -10.06
N GLU A 6 -17.27 19.42 -10.88
CA GLU A 6 -18.07 18.28 -10.41
C GLU A 6 -17.24 17.32 -9.54
N ILE A 7 -15.95 17.16 -9.84
CA ILE A 7 -15.03 16.36 -9.02
C ILE A 7 -14.74 17.08 -7.71
N GLU A 8 -14.49 18.38 -7.77
CA GLU A 8 -14.25 19.20 -6.58
C GLU A 8 -15.42 19.11 -5.60
N GLU A 9 -16.65 19.15 -6.13
CA GLU A 9 -17.86 18.91 -5.35
C GLU A 9 -17.87 17.52 -4.70
N ILE A 10 -17.63 16.46 -5.48
CA ILE A 10 -17.59 15.09 -4.96
C ILE A 10 -16.54 14.99 -3.84
N LEU A 11 -15.34 15.53 -4.01
CA LEU A 11 -14.27 15.45 -3.03
C LEU A 11 -14.57 16.19 -1.72
N ASN A 12 -15.40 17.24 -1.76
CA ASN A 12 -15.84 17.92 -0.54
C ASN A 12 -16.76 17.05 0.35
N LEU A 13 -17.36 16.00 -0.21
CA LEU A 13 -18.27 15.08 0.49
C LEU A 13 -17.61 13.80 0.99
N VAL A 14 -16.39 13.52 0.53
CA VAL A 14 -15.64 12.29 0.82
C VAL A 14 -14.81 12.44 2.10
N GLN A 15 -14.67 11.39 2.89
CA GLN A 15 -13.96 11.42 4.17
C GLN A 15 -12.44 11.61 4.01
N LYS A 16 -11.86 11.03 2.96
CA LYS A 16 -10.42 11.09 2.65
C LYS A 16 -10.17 11.53 1.20
N PRO A 17 -10.42 12.80 0.87
CA PRO A 17 -10.34 13.29 -0.51
C PRO A 17 -8.92 13.25 -1.09
N ALA A 18 -7.88 13.35 -0.24
CA ALA A 18 -6.48 13.26 -0.67
C ALA A 18 -6.11 12.00 -1.48
N ARG A 19 -6.92 10.93 -1.40
CA ARG A 19 -6.78 9.71 -2.23
C ARG A 19 -7.00 9.95 -3.72
N TYR A 20 -7.67 11.06 -4.09
CA TYR A 20 -8.28 11.23 -5.41
C TYR A 20 -7.83 12.50 -6.15
N ILE A 21 -6.80 13.19 -5.67
CA ILE A 21 -6.44 14.55 -6.17
C ILE A 21 -5.26 14.60 -7.16
N ASN A 22 -4.51 13.51 -7.32
CA ASN A 22 -3.31 13.40 -8.16
C ASN A 22 -2.34 14.61 -8.15
N SER A 23 -2.07 15.18 -6.99
CA SER A 23 -1.16 16.32 -6.89
C SER A 23 0.22 15.91 -6.37
N GLU A 24 0.52 14.63 -6.46
CA GLU A 24 1.67 13.98 -5.83
C GLU A 24 2.98 14.40 -6.49
N LEU A 25 4.05 14.44 -5.70
CA LEU A 25 5.37 14.71 -6.26
C LEU A 25 5.79 13.52 -7.15
N ASN A 26 6.38 13.85 -8.30
CA ASN A 26 6.87 12.91 -9.33
C ASN A 26 5.78 12.12 -10.07
N SER A 27 4.49 12.44 -9.92
CA SER A 27 3.48 11.98 -10.87
C SER A 27 3.67 12.66 -12.23
N HIS A 28 3.28 11.97 -13.31
CA HIS A 28 3.30 12.52 -14.66
C HIS A 28 2.04 13.36 -14.91
N LYS A 29 2.21 14.50 -15.57
CA LYS A 29 1.07 15.28 -16.07
C LYS A 29 0.47 14.53 -17.25
N PRO A 30 -0.87 14.35 -17.32
CA PRO A 30 -1.50 13.61 -18.41
C PRO A 30 -1.32 14.35 -19.73
N ASP A 31 -0.75 13.68 -20.74
CA ASP A 31 -0.68 14.18 -22.11
C ASP A 31 -1.98 13.86 -22.85
N MET A 32 -2.92 14.79 -22.81
CA MET A 32 -4.23 14.66 -23.46
C MET A 32 -4.15 14.62 -24.99
N SER A 33 -2.98 14.90 -25.59
CA SER A 33 -2.77 14.83 -27.04
C SER A 33 -2.26 13.45 -27.51
N ALA A 34 -1.93 12.55 -26.59
CA ALA A 34 -1.48 11.21 -26.93
C ALA A 34 -2.54 10.45 -27.72
N ASP A 35 -2.09 9.70 -28.73
CA ASP A 35 -2.96 8.93 -29.61
C ASP A 35 -3.37 7.58 -29.03
N PHE A 36 -2.76 7.15 -27.93
CA PHE A 36 -3.06 5.89 -27.24
C PHE A 36 -2.96 6.07 -25.74
N SER A 37 -3.81 5.37 -24.99
CA SER A 37 -3.99 5.58 -23.57
C SER A 37 -4.18 4.28 -22.78
N VAL A 38 -3.57 4.24 -21.59
CA VAL A 38 -3.61 3.08 -20.68
C VAL A 38 -3.98 3.56 -19.29
N CYS A 39 -4.97 2.93 -18.66
CA CYS A 39 -5.26 3.12 -17.25
C CYS A 39 -4.82 1.88 -16.46
N LEU A 40 -3.87 2.04 -15.55
CA LEU A 40 -3.40 0.97 -14.65
C LEU A 40 -4.16 1.03 -13.33
N CYS A 41 -5.05 0.07 -13.14
CA CYS A 41 -5.90 -0.10 -11.99
C CYS A 41 -5.26 -0.98 -10.92
N PHE A 42 -5.43 -0.57 -9.66
CA PHE A 42 -5.23 -1.44 -8.51
C PHE A 42 -6.58 -1.71 -7.82
N PRO A 43 -7.03 -2.97 -7.70
CA PRO A 43 -8.37 -3.32 -7.20
C PRO A 43 -8.46 -3.27 -5.67
N ASP A 44 -7.94 -2.20 -5.07
CA ASP A 44 -8.02 -1.89 -3.64
C ASP A 44 -7.86 -0.38 -3.43
N ILE A 45 -8.02 0.08 -2.18
CA ILE A 45 -7.89 1.50 -1.84
C ILE A 45 -6.49 2.05 -2.13
N TYR A 46 -6.43 3.36 -2.31
CA TYR A 46 -5.24 4.13 -2.64
C TYR A 46 -4.02 3.77 -1.76
N GLU A 47 -4.18 3.70 -0.44
CA GLU A 47 -3.08 3.45 0.50
C GLU A 47 -2.33 2.13 0.25
N VAL A 48 -3.04 1.12 -0.26
CA VAL A 48 -2.48 -0.19 -0.61
C VAL A 48 -1.89 -0.13 -2.02
N GLY A 49 -2.67 0.32 -3.00
CA GLY A 49 -2.25 0.32 -4.39
C GLY A 49 -1.06 1.24 -4.68
N ALA A 50 -1.01 2.43 -4.07
CA ALA A 50 0.11 3.36 -4.23
C ALA A 50 1.43 2.84 -3.64
N SER A 51 1.39 1.81 -2.80
CA SER A 51 2.58 1.13 -2.29
C SER A 51 3.08 -0.01 -3.19
N ASN A 52 2.35 -0.31 -4.27
CA ASN A 52 2.68 -1.41 -5.18
C ASN A 52 3.81 -1.02 -6.14
N LEU A 53 4.96 -1.66 -5.96
CA LEU A 53 6.15 -1.39 -6.77
C LEU A 53 5.96 -1.72 -8.26
N GLY A 54 5.24 -2.80 -8.58
CA GLY A 54 5.01 -3.21 -9.97
C GLY A 54 4.18 -2.18 -10.73
N LEU A 55 3.10 -1.71 -10.12
CA LEU A 55 2.24 -0.64 -10.65
C LEU A 55 3.04 0.65 -10.90
N GLU A 56 3.86 1.06 -9.92
CA GLU A 56 4.73 2.24 -10.04
C GLU A 56 5.73 2.09 -11.20
N ILE A 57 6.42 0.95 -11.30
CA ILE A 57 7.38 0.67 -12.37
C ILE A 57 6.69 0.79 -13.75
N LEU A 58 5.53 0.15 -13.93
CA LEU A 58 4.81 0.16 -15.21
C LEU A 58 4.31 1.57 -15.57
N TYR A 59 3.75 2.29 -14.60
CA TYR A 59 3.28 3.67 -14.79
C TYR A 59 4.39 4.60 -15.27
N HIS A 60 5.56 4.55 -14.61
CA HIS A 60 6.70 5.34 -15.02
C HIS A 60 7.30 4.88 -16.34
N LEU A 61 7.40 3.57 -16.57
CA LEU A 61 7.91 3.00 -17.82
C LEU A 61 7.14 3.53 -19.03
N VAL A 62 5.80 3.44 -19.00
CA VAL A 62 4.94 3.82 -20.13
C VAL A 62 5.02 5.33 -20.39
N ASN A 63 4.96 6.15 -19.34
CA ASN A 63 5.00 7.61 -19.47
C ASN A 63 6.40 8.15 -19.86
N GLU A 64 7.48 7.68 -19.21
CA GLU A 64 8.84 8.17 -19.49
C GLU A 64 9.36 7.75 -20.86
N LYS A 65 8.92 6.57 -21.35
CA LYS A 65 9.21 6.12 -22.71
C LYS A 65 8.23 6.65 -23.75
N LYS A 66 7.23 7.45 -23.34
CA LYS A 66 6.17 8.02 -24.21
C LYS A 66 5.49 6.96 -25.08
N LEU A 67 5.21 5.79 -24.50
CA LEU A 67 4.55 4.70 -25.22
C LEU A 67 3.05 4.95 -25.36
N ALA A 68 2.44 5.57 -24.34
CA ALA A 68 1.04 5.95 -24.27
C ALA A 68 0.85 7.01 -23.16
N ARG A 69 -0.29 7.70 -23.13
CA ARG A 69 -0.75 8.40 -21.92
C ARG A 69 -1.13 7.36 -20.89
N CYS A 70 -0.32 7.21 -19.83
CA CYS A 70 -0.60 6.23 -18.78
C CYS A 70 -1.09 6.91 -17.50
N GLU A 71 -2.24 6.48 -17.02
CA GLU A 71 -2.88 6.99 -15.81
C GLU A 71 -3.17 5.84 -14.83
N ARG A 72 -3.52 6.16 -13.59
CA ARG A 72 -3.79 5.21 -12.51
C ARG A 72 -5.23 5.29 -12.07
N ALA A 73 -5.77 4.19 -11.58
CA ALA A 73 -7.04 4.19 -10.86
C ALA A 73 -7.01 3.18 -9.70
N PHE A 74 -7.83 3.42 -8.69
CA PHE A 74 -7.91 2.61 -7.47
C PHE A 74 -9.37 2.29 -7.18
N ALA A 75 -9.63 1.20 -6.44
CA ALA A 75 -10.98 0.94 -5.99
C ALA A 75 -11.41 2.09 -5.05
N PRO A 76 -12.55 2.76 -5.30
CA PRO A 76 -13.04 3.79 -4.40
C PRO A 76 -13.41 3.15 -3.06
N ASP A 77 -13.16 3.87 -1.97
CA ASP A 77 -13.72 3.46 -0.67
C ASP A 77 -15.25 3.63 -0.68
N SER A 78 -15.93 3.07 0.32
CA SER A 78 -17.39 2.95 0.32
C SER A 78 -18.15 4.28 0.20
N ASP A 79 -17.59 5.37 0.75
CA ASP A 79 -18.19 6.71 0.69
C ASP A 79 -18.14 7.31 -0.73
N LEU A 80 -16.99 7.21 -1.41
CA LEU A 80 -16.89 7.64 -2.80
C LEU A 80 -17.72 6.73 -3.72
N GLU A 81 -17.69 5.40 -3.52
CA GLU A 81 -18.53 4.48 -4.30
C GLU A 81 -20.01 4.90 -4.24
N GLN A 82 -20.53 5.15 -3.04
CA GLN A 82 -21.91 5.57 -2.84
C GLN A 82 -22.22 6.87 -3.62
N ILE A 83 -21.38 7.89 -3.47
CA ILE A 83 -21.56 9.18 -4.16
C ILE A 83 -21.54 9.00 -5.68
N LEU A 84 -20.62 8.19 -6.22
CA LEU A 84 -20.54 7.91 -7.65
C LEU A 84 -21.81 7.23 -8.17
N ARG A 85 -22.34 6.24 -7.43
CA ARG A 85 -23.58 5.54 -7.79
C ARG A 85 -24.79 6.47 -7.74
N GLU A 86 -24.95 7.24 -6.68
CA GLU A 86 -26.06 8.20 -6.51
C GLU A 86 -26.07 9.26 -7.61
N ARG A 87 -24.90 9.80 -7.96
CA ARG A 87 -24.75 10.81 -9.02
C ARG A 87 -24.67 10.22 -10.43
N LYS A 88 -24.67 8.89 -10.58
CA LYS A 88 -24.40 8.16 -11.83
C LYS A 88 -23.10 8.63 -12.51
N PHE A 89 -22.10 8.98 -11.70
CA PHE A 89 -20.81 9.45 -12.18
C PHE A 89 -19.87 8.26 -12.37
N PRO A 90 -19.29 8.05 -13.56
CA PRO A 90 -18.44 6.89 -13.81
C PRO A 90 -17.13 6.97 -13.02
N LEU A 91 -16.60 5.81 -12.64
CA LEU A 91 -15.24 5.72 -12.08
C LEU A 91 -14.24 6.36 -13.04
N PHE A 92 -13.30 7.11 -12.47
CA PHE A 92 -12.37 7.96 -13.20
C PHE A 92 -10.91 7.73 -12.80
N SER A 93 -9.99 8.08 -13.71
CA SER A 93 -8.55 8.02 -13.49
C SER A 93 -8.08 9.11 -12.52
N LEU A 94 -6.99 8.84 -11.82
CA LEU A 94 -6.42 9.75 -10.84
C LEU A 94 -5.90 11.03 -11.53
N GLU A 95 -5.15 10.90 -12.62
CA GLU A 95 -4.41 11.99 -13.24
C GLU A 95 -5.25 13.06 -13.93
N SER A 96 -6.19 12.66 -14.78
CA SER A 96 -7.03 13.57 -15.55
C SER A 96 -8.51 13.56 -15.16
N ASN A 97 -8.91 12.66 -14.26
CA ASN A 97 -10.30 12.34 -13.98
C ASN A 97 -11.06 11.83 -15.22
N SER A 98 -10.37 11.29 -16.23
CA SER A 98 -11.03 10.68 -17.39
C SER A 98 -11.80 9.44 -16.97
N SER A 99 -12.97 9.20 -17.57
CA SER A 99 -13.71 7.95 -17.34
C SER A 99 -12.85 6.76 -17.77
N LEU A 100 -12.83 5.69 -16.97
CA LEU A 100 -12.08 4.48 -17.31
C LEU A 100 -12.51 3.88 -18.66
N LYS A 101 -13.77 4.06 -19.05
CA LYS A 101 -14.29 3.62 -20.35
C LYS A 101 -13.65 4.32 -21.55
N SER A 102 -13.04 5.49 -21.35
CA SER A 102 -12.44 6.30 -22.43
C SER A 102 -10.99 5.92 -22.78
N PHE A 103 -10.41 4.94 -22.08
CA PHE A 103 -9.04 4.47 -22.34
C PHE A 103 -9.03 3.37 -23.41
N ASP A 104 -7.88 3.16 -24.07
CA ASP A 104 -7.72 2.04 -25.01
C ASP A 104 -7.50 0.72 -24.26
N ILE A 105 -6.78 0.77 -23.14
CA ILE A 105 -6.54 -0.36 -22.25
C ILE A 105 -6.82 0.03 -20.80
N VAL A 106 -7.56 -0.81 -20.08
CA VAL A 106 -7.69 -0.76 -18.61
C VAL A 106 -7.07 -2.03 -18.02
N GLY A 107 -5.94 -1.89 -17.35
CA GLY A 107 -5.14 -3.00 -16.81
C GLY A 107 -5.26 -3.14 -15.30
N PHE A 108 -5.60 -4.31 -14.77
CA PHE A 108 -5.69 -4.57 -13.34
C PHE A 108 -4.48 -5.35 -12.82
N THR A 109 -3.87 -4.85 -11.74
CA THR A 109 -2.83 -5.56 -11.00
C THR A 109 -3.44 -6.42 -9.87
N ILE A 110 -3.42 -7.74 -10.04
CA ILE A 110 -4.05 -8.73 -9.15
C ILE A 110 -2.97 -9.35 -8.25
N GLN A 111 -2.86 -8.81 -7.03
CA GLN A 111 -1.83 -9.21 -6.05
C GLN A 111 -2.23 -10.42 -5.19
N CYS A 112 -3.53 -10.59 -4.96
CA CYS A 112 -4.11 -11.73 -4.27
C CYS A 112 -5.47 -12.04 -4.89
N GLU A 113 -6.10 -13.14 -4.50
CA GLU A 113 -7.37 -13.57 -5.06
C GLU A 113 -8.56 -12.82 -4.45
N LEU A 114 -8.40 -12.30 -3.23
CA LEU A 114 -9.44 -11.64 -2.44
C LEU A 114 -9.82 -10.22 -2.94
N VAL A 115 -9.24 -9.77 -4.05
CA VAL A 115 -9.64 -8.53 -4.75
C VAL A 115 -10.62 -8.78 -5.89
N ALA A 116 -11.04 -10.03 -6.12
CA ALA A 116 -11.89 -10.42 -7.25
C ALA A 116 -13.17 -9.57 -7.37
N THR A 117 -13.87 -9.36 -6.26
CA THR A 117 -15.12 -8.56 -6.23
C THR A 117 -14.87 -7.08 -6.45
N ASN A 118 -13.70 -6.56 -6.05
CA ASN A 118 -13.32 -5.18 -6.32
C ASN A 118 -13.08 -4.92 -7.81
N ILE A 119 -12.53 -5.90 -8.55
CA ILE A 119 -12.36 -5.81 -10.01
C ILE A 119 -13.74 -5.66 -10.67
N VAL A 120 -14.68 -6.54 -10.33
CA VAL A 120 -16.06 -6.49 -10.85
C VAL A 120 -16.72 -5.15 -10.51
N ASN A 121 -16.53 -4.66 -9.28
CA ASN A 121 -17.06 -3.36 -8.84
C ASN A 121 -16.50 -2.19 -9.64
N MET A 122 -15.19 -2.20 -9.93
CA MET A 122 -14.56 -1.14 -10.72
C MET A 122 -15.03 -1.14 -12.18
N LEU A 123 -15.24 -2.32 -12.78
CA LEU A 123 -15.80 -2.43 -14.13
C LEU A 123 -17.23 -1.87 -14.19
N ASP A 124 -18.07 -2.26 -13.24
CA ASP A 124 -19.45 -1.77 -13.10
C ASP A 124 -19.51 -0.24 -12.92
N LEU A 125 -18.74 0.30 -11.95
CA LEU A 125 -18.67 1.75 -11.71
C LEU A 125 -18.11 2.52 -12.91
N ALA A 126 -17.27 1.91 -13.72
CA ALA A 126 -16.72 2.51 -14.94
C ALA A 126 -17.69 2.46 -16.13
N ASN A 127 -18.86 1.81 -16.01
CA ASN A 127 -19.79 1.51 -17.10
C ASN A 127 -19.13 0.65 -18.22
N ILE A 128 -18.19 -0.20 -17.85
CA ILE A 128 -17.55 -1.20 -18.73
C ILE A 128 -18.28 -2.52 -18.54
N ALA A 129 -18.60 -3.23 -19.63
CA ALA A 129 -19.23 -4.53 -19.54
C ALA A 129 -18.35 -5.50 -18.70
N ILE A 130 -18.97 -6.06 -17.66
CA ILE A 130 -18.31 -6.93 -16.67
C ILE A 130 -17.74 -8.16 -17.36
N PHE A 131 -18.55 -8.85 -18.17
CA PHE A 131 -18.12 -10.02 -18.92
C PHE A 131 -17.46 -9.62 -20.23
N SER A 132 -16.33 -10.27 -20.56
CA SER A 132 -15.57 -9.99 -21.78
C SER A 132 -16.36 -10.27 -23.05
N LYS A 133 -17.22 -11.29 -23.04
CA LYS A 133 -18.10 -11.65 -24.17
C LYS A 133 -19.15 -10.56 -24.51
N ASP A 134 -19.46 -9.68 -23.57
CA ASP A 134 -20.49 -8.63 -23.73
C ASP A 134 -19.87 -7.28 -24.16
N ARG A 135 -18.53 -7.22 -24.33
CA ARG A 135 -17.82 -6.01 -24.75
C ARG A 135 -17.94 -5.77 -26.25
N LYS A 136 -18.12 -4.51 -26.60
CA LYS A 136 -18.17 -4.04 -27.99
C LYS A 136 -16.77 -3.83 -28.55
N GLU A 137 -16.69 -3.61 -29.86
CA GLU A 137 -15.44 -3.30 -30.56
C GLU A 137 -14.77 -2.02 -30.03
N ASP A 138 -15.56 -1.03 -29.60
CA ASP A 138 -15.12 0.27 -29.10
C ASP A 138 -14.90 0.34 -27.58
N ASP A 139 -15.25 -0.71 -26.82
CA ASP A 139 -14.97 -0.78 -25.39
C ASP A 139 -13.46 -0.98 -25.13
N PRO A 140 -12.90 -0.45 -24.02
CA PRO A 140 -11.49 -0.65 -23.65
C PRO A 140 -11.12 -2.13 -23.58
N LEU A 141 -9.89 -2.48 -23.95
CA LEU A 141 -9.33 -3.80 -23.65
C LEU A 141 -9.04 -3.94 -22.16
N ILE A 142 -9.53 -5.03 -21.55
CA ILE A 142 -9.32 -5.30 -20.13
C ILE A 142 -8.18 -6.31 -19.96
N LEU A 143 -7.08 -5.83 -19.41
CA LEU A 143 -5.84 -6.57 -19.16
C LEU A 143 -5.74 -6.96 -17.69
N GLY A 144 -5.37 -8.21 -17.38
CA GLY A 144 -4.98 -8.63 -16.03
C GLY A 144 -3.49 -8.93 -15.92
N GLY A 145 -2.86 -8.57 -14.81
CA GLY A 145 -1.46 -8.93 -14.50
C GLY A 145 -1.26 -9.10 -13.01
N GLY A 146 -0.15 -9.70 -12.58
CA GLY A 146 0.22 -9.81 -11.16
C GLY A 146 0.36 -11.24 -10.64
N PRO A 147 0.93 -11.40 -9.43
CA PRO A 147 1.39 -12.69 -8.93
C PRO A 147 0.28 -13.69 -8.61
N ALA A 148 -0.96 -13.25 -8.36
CA ALA A 148 -2.09 -14.16 -8.14
C ALA A 148 -2.44 -14.96 -9.41
N LEU A 149 -2.00 -14.52 -10.58
CA LEU A 149 -2.29 -15.14 -11.88
C LEU A 149 -1.40 -16.35 -12.20
N THR A 150 -0.85 -17.05 -11.20
CA THR A 150 -0.44 -18.45 -11.42
C THR A 150 -1.64 -19.34 -11.78
N ASN A 151 -2.85 -18.89 -11.45
CA ASN A 151 -4.11 -19.40 -11.97
C ASN A 151 -5.06 -18.23 -12.34
N PRO A 152 -5.14 -17.85 -13.63
CA PRO A 152 -6.05 -16.81 -14.11
C PRO A 152 -7.49 -17.32 -14.38
N GLU A 153 -7.74 -18.64 -14.37
CA GLU A 153 -9.03 -19.22 -14.76
C GLU A 153 -10.26 -18.66 -14.00
N PRO A 154 -10.22 -18.42 -12.69
CA PRO A 154 -11.34 -17.83 -11.95
C PRO A 154 -11.76 -16.44 -12.43
N PHE A 155 -10.88 -15.73 -13.16
CA PHE A 155 -11.08 -14.37 -13.62
C PHE A 155 -11.39 -14.29 -15.11
N CYS A 156 -11.25 -15.40 -15.86
CA CYS A 156 -11.21 -15.39 -17.33
C CYS A 156 -12.43 -14.75 -18.01
N ASP A 157 -13.60 -14.84 -17.39
CA ASP A 157 -14.82 -14.27 -17.98
C ASP A 157 -14.88 -12.74 -17.83
N PHE A 158 -14.01 -12.13 -17.01
CA PHE A 158 -13.93 -10.67 -16.81
C PHE A 158 -12.79 -10.00 -17.57
N PHE A 159 -11.90 -10.74 -18.23
CA PHE A 159 -10.70 -10.19 -18.86
C PHE A 159 -10.63 -10.54 -20.35
N ASP A 160 -10.09 -9.63 -21.15
CA ASP A 160 -9.85 -9.89 -22.57
C ASP A 160 -8.54 -10.67 -22.75
N PHE A 161 -7.51 -10.33 -21.97
CA PHE A 161 -6.25 -11.05 -21.92
C PHE A 161 -5.49 -10.79 -20.61
N PHE A 162 -4.48 -11.62 -20.36
CA PHE A 162 -3.59 -11.52 -19.21
C PHE A 162 -2.14 -11.40 -19.66
N ILE A 163 -1.32 -10.68 -18.90
CA ILE A 163 0.15 -10.77 -18.95
C ILE A 163 0.61 -11.57 -17.73
N LEU A 164 1.15 -12.76 -17.99
CA LEU A 164 1.72 -13.67 -17.00
C LEU A 164 3.23 -13.41 -16.88
N GLY A 165 3.74 -13.22 -15.67
CA GLY A 165 5.16 -12.97 -15.43
C GLY A 165 5.51 -11.48 -15.34
N ASP A 166 6.64 -11.09 -15.94
CA ASP A 166 7.16 -9.71 -15.86
C ASP A 166 6.50 -8.80 -16.91
N GLY A 167 5.79 -7.77 -16.44
CA GLY A 167 5.04 -6.85 -17.31
C GLY A 167 5.90 -5.82 -18.03
N GLU A 168 7.10 -5.51 -17.54
CA GLU A 168 7.95 -4.44 -18.07
C GLU A 168 8.45 -4.71 -19.49
N GLY A 169 8.55 -6.00 -19.88
CA GLY A 169 8.88 -6.40 -21.24
C GLY A 169 7.65 -6.54 -22.14
N ALA A 170 6.57 -7.13 -21.61
CA ALA A 170 5.39 -7.47 -22.40
C ALA A 170 4.46 -6.26 -22.66
N LEU A 171 4.25 -5.39 -21.68
CA LEU A 171 3.31 -4.25 -21.81
C LEU A 171 3.69 -3.28 -22.93
N PRO A 172 4.98 -2.89 -23.12
CA PRO A 172 5.37 -2.08 -24.28
C PRO A 172 5.00 -2.72 -25.63
N LEU A 173 5.20 -4.02 -25.79
CA LEU A 173 4.85 -4.76 -27.01
C LEU A 173 3.33 -4.80 -27.22
N VAL A 174 2.57 -5.02 -26.15
CA VAL A 174 1.09 -4.97 -26.18
C VAL A 174 0.60 -3.60 -26.65
N ILE A 175 1.13 -2.51 -26.07
CA ILE A 175 0.79 -1.14 -26.46
C ILE A 175 1.10 -0.91 -27.96
N GLU A 176 2.28 -1.34 -28.41
CA GLU A 176 2.68 -1.20 -29.80
C GLU A 176 1.72 -1.95 -30.76
N VAL A 177 1.41 -3.21 -30.46
CA VAL A 177 0.49 -4.02 -31.28
C VAL A 177 -0.90 -3.41 -31.34
N CYS A 178 -1.46 -2.99 -30.20
CA CYS A 178 -2.77 -2.35 -30.13
C CYS A 178 -2.80 -1.04 -30.92
N ARG A 179 -1.81 -0.17 -30.71
CA ARG A 179 -1.72 1.12 -31.39
C ARG A 179 -1.62 0.96 -32.91
N ASN A 180 -0.83 0.00 -33.38
CA ASN A 180 -0.62 -0.24 -34.81
C ASN A 180 -1.77 -1.03 -35.48
N SER A 181 -2.70 -1.57 -34.69
CA SER A 181 -3.76 -2.47 -35.18
C SER A 181 -5.18 -1.97 -34.91
N LYS A 182 -5.38 -0.65 -34.71
CA LYS A 182 -6.69 -0.03 -34.42
C LYS A 182 -7.82 -0.34 -35.41
N LYS A 183 -7.49 -0.80 -36.62
CA LYS A 183 -8.46 -1.17 -37.67
C LYS A 183 -8.87 -2.64 -37.65
N LEU A 184 -8.22 -3.47 -36.83
CA LEU A 184 -8.56 -4.88 -36.72
C LEU A 184 -9.82 -5.07 -35.86
N SER A 185 -10.54 -6.16 -36.10
CA SER A 185 -11.54 -6.62 -35.15
C SER A 185 -10.87 -6.94 -33.81
N ARG A 186 -11.63 -6.84 -32.71
CA ARG A 186 -11.18 -7.21 -31.37
C ARG A 186 -10.65 -8.64 -31.34
N LYS A 187 -11.29 -9.58 -32.04
CA LYS A 187 -10.86 -10.97 -32.16
C LYS A 187 -9.47 -11.08 -32.82
N ASP A 188 -9.26 -10.40 -33.95
CA ASP A 188 -7.99 -10.45 -34.68
C ASP A 188 -6.86 -9.74 -33.91
N LEU A 189 -7.18 -8.65 -33.22
CA LEU A 189 -6.26 -7.97 -32.32
C LEU A 189 -5.82 -8.89 -31.18
N LEU A 190 -6.77 -9.54 -30.50
CA LEU A 190 -6.48 -10.51 -29.44
C LEU A 190 -5.64 -11.68 -29.96
N LYS A 191 -5.88 -12.14 -31.19
CA LYS A 191 -5.07 -13.18 -31.83
C LYS A 191 -3.61 -12.72 -31.99
N LYS A 192 -3.37 -11.51 -32.49
CA LYS A 192 -2.01 -10.95 -32.56
C LYS A 192 -1.36 -10.80 -31.19
N LEU A 193 -2.11 -10.35 -30.17
CA LEU A 193 -1.59 -10.23 -28.82
C LEU A 193 -1.14 -11.59 -28.24
N SER A 194 -1.83 -12.68 -28.58
CA SER A 194 -1.48 -14.04 -28.13
C SER A 194 -0.11 -14.55 -28.64
N GLU A 195 0.48 -13.88 -29.63
CA GLU A 195 1.81 -14.22 -30.14
C GLU A 195 2.92 -13.76 -29.17
N ILE A 196 2.66 -12.72 -28.38
CA ILE A 196 3.58 -12.15 -27.39
C ILE A 196 3.76 -13.13 -26.22
N ASP A 197 5.01 -13.39 -25.84
CA ASP A 197 5.29 -14.26 -24.69
C ASP A 197 4.71 -13.69 -23.39
N GLY A 198 4.13 -14.56 -22.57
CA GLY A 198 3.39 -14.18 -21.37
C GLY A 198 1.94 -13.76 -21.61
N VAL A 199 1.50 -13.51 -22.86
CA VAL A 199 0.12 -13.12 -23.12
C VAL A 199 -0.79 -14.35 -23.22
N TYR A 200 -1.77 -14.43 -22.32
CA TYR A 200 -2.81 -15.45 -22.31
C TYR A 200 -4.16 -14.84 -22.66
N VAL A 201 -4.85 -15.37 -23.67
CA VAL A 201 -6.17 -14.88 -24.15
C VAL A 201 -7.23 -15.96 -23.87
N PRO A 202 -8.08 -15.80 -22.84
CA PRO A 202 -8.98 -16.87 -22.39
C PRO A 202 -10.04 -17.32 -23.40
N SER A 203 -10.46 -16.43 -24.30
CA SER A 203 -11.48 -16.74 -25.31
C SER A 203 -11.02 -17.81 -26.31
N PHE A 204 -9.71 -17.98 -26.49
CA PHE A 204 -9.13 -18.98 -27.39
C PHE A 204 -8.91 -20.35 -26.77
N TYR A 205 -9.37 -20.58 -25.53
CA TYR A 205 -9.27 -21.88 -24.87
C TYR A 205 -10.67 -22.39 -24.49
N SER A 206 -10.98 -23.64 -24.86
CA SER A 206 -12.21 -24.33 -24.47
C SER A 206 -11.92 -25.36 -23.39
N VAL A 207 -12.80 -25.45 -22.40
CA VAL A 207 -12.70 -26.41 -21.28
C VAL A 207 -13.83 -27.41 -21.38
N GLU A 208 -13.50 -28.70 -21.35
CA GLU A 208 -14.46 -29.79 -21.23
C GLU A 208 -14.37 -30.40 -19.82
N TYR A 209 -15.51 -30.84 -19.28
CA TYR A 209 -15.59 -31.42 -17.94
C TYR A 209 -16.07 -32.87 -18.01
N ASN A 210 -15.61 -33.68 -17.06
CA ASN A 210 -16.15 -35.01 -16.78
C ASN A 210 -17.45 -34.91 -15.97
N GLU A 211 -18.18 -36.03 -15.85
CA GLU A 211 -19.41 -36.11 -15.05
C GLU A 211 -19.17 -35.79 -13.56
N ASP A 212 -17.98 -36.12 -13.04
CA ASP A 212 -17.57 -35.84 -11.67
C ASP A 212 -17.08 -34.39 -11.44
N SER A 213 -17.32 -33.50 -12.41
CA SER A 213 -16.90 -32.09 -12.41
C SER A 213 -15.39 -31.83 -12.52
N THR A 214 -14.54 -32.85 -12.65
CA THR A 214 -13.12 -32.67 -12.98
C THR A 214 -12.95 -32.19 -14.43
N ILE A 215 -11.82 -31.57 -14.75
CA ILE A 215 -11.54 -31.13 -16.11
C ILE A 215 -11.10 -32.33 -16.93
N LYS A 216 -11.76 -32.51 -18.08
CA LYS A 216 -11.43 -33.53 -19.08
C LYS A 216 -10.31 -33.04 -20.01
N SER A 217 -10.42 -31.81 -20.52
CA SER A 217 -9.42 -31.22 -21.40
C SER A 217 -9.49 -29.70 -21.41
N VAL A 218 -8.33 -29.07 -21.69
CA VAL A 218 -8.23 -27.64 -22.03
C VAL A 218 -7.60 -27.56 -23.41
N THR A 219 -8.36 -27.08 -24.40
CA THR A 219 -7.95 -27.12 -25.81
C THR A 219 -7.82 -25.70 -26.36
N ALA A 220 -6.64 -25.40 -26.92
CA ALA A 220 -6.40 -24.17 -27.65
C ALA A 220 -7.11 -24.17 -29.01
N ARG A 221 -7.67 -23.03 -29.39
CA ARG A 221 -8.42 -22.79 -30.62
C ARG A 221 -7.77 -21.66 -31.41
N GLU A 222 -8.27 -21.40 -32.61
CA GLU A 222 -7.84 -20.25 -33.43
C GLU A 222 -6.33 -20.23 -33.81
N GLY A 223 -5.63 -21.36 -33.65
CA GLY A 223 -4.20 -21.51 -33.95
C GLY A 223 -3.26 -20.93 -32.90
N VAL A 224 -3.73 -20.63 -31.68
CA VAL A 224 -2.87 -20.10 -30.61
C VAL A 224 -2.01 -21.20 -29.97
N LYS A 225 -0.97 -20.80 -29.23
CA LYS A 225 -0.06 -21.72 -28.53
C LYS A 225 -0.85 -22.59 -27.54
N PRO A 226 -0.76 -23.93 -27.58
CA PRO A 226 -1.41 -24.80 -26.59
C PRO A 226 -0.94 -24.55 -25.16
N VAL A 227 0.31 -24.10 -25.00
CA VAL A 227 0.90 -23.75 -23.70
C VAL A 227 1.45 -22.32 -23.75
N VAL A 228 1.01 -21.48 -22.81
CA VAL A 228 1.51 -20.11 -22.65
C VAL A 228 2.62 -20.09 -21.61
N LYS A 229 3.81 -19.65 -22.02
CA LYS A 229 4.95 -19.43 -21.11
C LYS A 229 4.89 -18.03 -20.55
N LYS A 230 5.15 -17.87 -19.26
CA LYS A 230 5.24 -16.53 -18.63
C LYS A 230 6.34 -15.67 -19.29
N ALA A 231 6.12 -14.36 -19.30
CA ALA A 231 7.12 -13.37 -19.68
C ALA A 231 8.25 -13.32 -18.63
N LEU A 232 9.48 -13.17 -19.11
CA LEU A 232 10.68 -13.01 -18.28
C LEU A 232 11.45 -11.77 -18.70
N LEU A 233 11.94 -11.03 -17.71
CA LEU A 233 12.71 -9.81 -17.90
C LEU A 233 14.18 -10.00 -17.47
N ASN A 234 15.14 -9.39 -18.15
CA ASN A 234 16.49 -9.27 -17.61
C ASN A 234 16.58 -8.06 -16.67
N LEU A 235 16.85 -8.29 -15.37
CA LEU A 235 16.94 -7.22 -14.38
C LEU A 235 18.16 -6.31 -14.51
N GLU A 236 19.23 -6.76 -15.16
CA GLU A 236 20.46 -5.99 -15.35
C GLU A 236 20.15 -4.67 -16.07
N ASN A 237 19.47 -4.80 -17.21
CA ASN A 237 19.10 -3.67 -18.08
C ASN A 237 17.64 -3.23 -17.92
N ALA A 238 16.86 -3.89 -17.06
CA ALA A 238 15.46 -3.52 -16.80
C ALA A 238 15.31 -2.07 -16.36
N TYR A 239 14.27 -1.42 -16.87
CA TYR A 239 13.83 -0.13 -16.39
C TYR A 239 13.53 -0.16 -14.88
N PHE A 240 13.79 0.95 -14.19
CA PHE A 240 13.37 1.18 -12.81
C PHE A 240 13.23 2.69 -12.59
N PRO A 241 12.15 3.17 -11.96
CA PRO A 241 11.90 4.59 -11.80
C PRO A 241 12.94 5.23 -10.88
N LYS A 242 13.57 6.31 -11.37
CA LYS A 242 14.52 7.13 -10.62
C LYS A 242 13.82 8.12 -9.69
N LYS A 243 12.70 8.67 -10.15
CA LYS A 243 11.86 9.64 -9.43
C LYS A 243 10.56 8.99 -9.02
N LYS A 244 10.57 8.32 -7.87
CA LYS A 244 9.41 7.62 -7.35
C LYS A 244 8.28 8.56 -6.96
N ILE A 245 7.04 8.13 -7.12
CA ILE A 245 5.88 8.89 -6.68
C ILE A 245 5.95 9.04 -5.17
N VAL A 246 5.68 10.23 -4.67
CA VAL A 246 5.60 10.49 -3.24
C VAL A 246 4.17 10.83 -2.86
N PRO A 247 3.42 9.85 -2.33
CA PRO A 247 2.08 10.08 -1.88
C PRO A 247 1.98 11.06 -0.71
N TYR A 248 0.90 11.85 -0.73
CA TYR A 248 0.51 12.67 0.42
C TYR A 248 -0.16 11.84 1.50
N VAL A 249 -1.02 10.91 1.10
CA VAL A 249 -1.65 9.96 2.01
C VAL A 249 -0.61 8.95 2.49
N GLN A 250 -0.63 8.63 3.78
CA GLN A 250 0.24 7.60 4.34
C GLN A 250 -0.11 6.23 3.75
N THR A 251 0.80 5.68 2.95
CA THR A 251 0.67 4.35 2.35
C THR A 251 1.15 3.23 3.28
N VAL A 252 0.79 1.98 2.96
CA VAL A 252 1.24 0.78 3.71
C VAL A 252 2.76 0.66 3.76
N HIS A 253 3.44 1.06 2.68
CA HIS A 253 4.90 1.12 2.62
C HIS A 253 5.37 2.52 2.23
N ASN A 254 5.51 3.38 3.24
CA ASN A 254 5.88 4.78 3.07
C ASN A 254 7.40 5.00 3.14
N ARG A 255 8.16 4.44 2.19
CA ARG A 255 9.64 4.46 2.17
C ARG A 255 10.17 4.32 0.74
N LEU A 256 11.43 4.70 0.50
CA LEU A 256 12.08 4.48 -0.78
C LEU A 256 12.32 2.98 -0.99
N ASN A 257 11.54 2.35 -1.88
CA ASN A 257 11.64 0.90 -2.13
C ASN A 257 12.49 0.61 -3.37
N ILE A 258 13.64 -0.05 -3.18
CA ILE A 258 14.57 -0.44 -4.25
C ILE A 258 14.62 -1.97 -4.35
N GLU A 259 14.19 -2.52 -5.49
CA GLU A 259 14.26 -3.96 -5.76
C GLU A 259 15.70 -4.37 -6.09
N VAL A 260 16.33 -5.17 -5.22
CA VAL A 260 17.72 -5.63 -5.44
C VAL A 260 17.79 -6.88 -6.30
N ALA A 261 16.74 -7.70 -6.26
CA ALA A 261 16.64 -8.95 -6.99
C ALA A 261 15.17 -9.39 -7.14
N ARG A 262 14.89 -10.22 -8.14
CA ARG A 262 13.58 -10.83 -8.41
C ARG A 262 13.71 -12.34 -8.46
N GLY A 263 12.72 -13.04 -7.88
CA GLY A 263 12.78 -14.47 -7.63
C GLY A 263 13.25 -14.79 -6.21
N CYS A 264 13.43 -16.07 -5.91
CA CYS A 264 14.01 -16.56 -4.67
C CYS A 264 14.90 -17.77 -5.01
N PRO A 265 16.12 -17.89 -4.47
CA PRO A 265 16.93 -19.09 -4.65
C PRO A 265 16.32 -20.28 -3.88
N GLY A 266 15.56 -20.01 -2.82
CA GLY A 266 14.80 -21.02 -2.09
C GLY A 266 13.76 -21.73 -2.96
N GLN A 267 13.54 -23.02 -2.69
CA GLN A 267 12.60 -23.87 -3.42
C GLN A 267 11.49 -24.40 -2.50
N CYS A 268 10.99 -23.56 -1.59
CA CYS A 268 9.91 -23.93 -0.68
C CYS A 268 8.69 -24.46 -1.46
N ARG A 269 8.20 -25.65 -1.09
CA ARG A 269 7.17 -26.42 -1.82
C ARG A 269 5.80 -25.74 -1.86
N PHE A 270 5.51 -24.90 -0.87
CA PHE A 270 4.27 -24.13 -0.75
C PHE A 270 4.29 -22.76 -1.46
N CYS A 271 5.48 -22.27 -1.85
CA CYS A 271 5.65 -20.85 -2.14
C CYS A 271 5.34 -20.50 -3.60
N GLN A 272 4.12 -19.99 -3.85
CA GLN A 272 3.69 -19.47 -5.16
C GLN A 272 4.67 -18.42 -5.72
N ALA A 273 5.11 -17.47 -4.91
CA ALA A 273 6.03 -16.41 -5.33
C ALA A 273 7.38 -16.98 -5.85
N SER A 274 7.90 -18.03 -5.21
CA SER A 274 9.14 -18.66 -5.68
C SER A 274 9.01 -19.22 -7.10
N LYS A 275 7.81 -19.67 -7.49
CA LYS A 275 7.52 -20.25 -8.81
C LYS A 275 7.16 -19.18 -9.82
N TYR A 276 6.34 -18.20 -9.43
CA TYR A 276 5.99 -17.07 -10.28
C TYR A 276 7.21 -16.28 -10.74
N TYR A 277 8.13 -15.94 -9.82
CA TYR A 277 9.25 -15.03 -10.11
C TYR A 277 10.55 -15.72 -10.57
N ARG A 278 10.63 -17.06 -10.55
CA ARG A 278 11.80 -17.85 -11.02
C ARG A 278 12.19 -17.50 -12.47
N PRO A 279 13.48 -17.45 -12.84
CA PRO A 279 14.67 -17.69 -12.02
C PRO A 279 15.08 -16.49 -11.14
N TRP A 280 15.98 -16.74 -10.19
CA TRP A 280 16.65 -15.70 -9.40
C TRP A 280 17.47 -14.80 -10.32
N ARG A 281 17.22 -13.49 -10.24
CA ARG A 281 17.86 -12.46 -11.07
C ARG A 281 18.21 -11.27 -10.18
N GLU A 282 19.39 -10.72 -10.36
CA GLU A 282 19.92 -9.65 -9.51
C GLU A 282 20.11 -8.35 -10.30
N ARG A 283 20.02 -7.20 -9.63
CA ARG A 283 20.45 -5.92 -10.19
C ARG A 283 21.92 -5.65 -9.86
N PRO A 284 22.69 -5.01 -10.75
CA PRO A 284 24.04 -4.56 -10.46
C PRO A 284 24.09 -3.55 -9.30
N ILE A 285 25.11 -3.65 -8.44
CA ILE A 285 25.24 -2.78 -7.27
C ILE A 285 25.40 -1.31 -7.66
N GLU A 286 26.12 -1.01 -8.74
CA GLU A 286 26.36 0.35 -9.22
C GLU A 286 25.04 1.06 -9.54
N LYS A 287 24.11 0.32 -10.15
CA LYS A 287 22.76 0.78 -10.45
C LYS A 287 21.94 0.99 -9.17
N LEU A 288 22.06 0.10 -8.19
CA LEU A 288 21.36 0.22 -6.92
C LEU A 288 21.81 1.46 -6.14
N VAL A 289 23.11 1.71 -6.06
CA VAL A 289 23.66 2.89 -5.37
C VAL A 289 23.20 4.19 -6.05
N ALA A 290 23.19 4.23 -7.39
CA ALA A 290 22.65 5.37 -8.14
C ALA A 290 21.15 5.58 -7.86
N LEU A 291 20.36 4.50 -7.86
CA LEU A 291 18.92 4.56 -7.55
C LEU A 291 18.63 5.04 -6.13
N VAL A 292 19.47 4.70 -5.15
CA VAL A 292 19.36 5.23 -3.78
C VAL A 292 19.57 6.73 -3.79
N GLY A 293 20.65 7.22 -4.40
CA GLY A 293 20.95 8.66 -4.45
C GLY A 293 19.86 9.47 -5.16
N GLU A 294 19.56 9.10 -6.40
CA GLU A 294 18.53 9.77 -7.22
C GLU A 294 17.14 9.68 -6.56
N GLY A 295 16.83 8.55 -5.94
CA GLY A 295 15.59 8.33 -5.19
C GLY A 295 15.48 9.24 -3.97
N LEU A 296 16.51 9.34 -3.14
CA LEU A 296 16.50 10.20 -1.95
C LEU A 296 16.42 11.69 -2.30
N GLU A 297 17.19 12.12 -3.30
CA GLU A 297 17.17 13.51 -3.79
C GLU A 297 15.79 13.89 -4.34
N SER A 298 15.15 13.01 -5.10
CA SER A 298 13.86 13.28 -5.73
C SER A 298 12.66 13.14 -4.80
N THR A 299 12.77 12.35 -3.72
CA THR A 299 11.63 12.04 -2.85
C THR A 299 11.71 12.70 -1.48
N GLY A 300 12.91 12.85 -0.92
CA GLY A 300 13.11 13.28 0.46
C GLY A 300 12.76 12.21 1.50
N TYR A 301 12.65 10.93 1.10
CA TYR A 301 12.43 9.84 2.05
C TYR A 301 13.54 9.81 3.12
N GLU A 302 13.15 9.42 4.32
CA GLU A 302 14.01 9.23 5.49
C GLU A 302 14.33 7.76 5.77
N GLU A 303 13.78 6.89 4.93
CA GLU A 303 13.97 5.45 4.98
C GLU A 303 14.09 4.89 3.56
N VAL A 304 15.09 4.02 3.37
CA VAL A 304 15.24 3.16 2.19
C VAL A 304 15.03 1.70 2.59
N THR A 305 14.33 0.95 1.73
CA THR A 305 14.23 -0.50 1.84
C THR A 305 14.79 -1.18 0.61
N PHE A 306 15.59 -2.22 0.83
CA PHE A 306 16.06 -3.11 -0.21
C PHE A 306 15.12 -4.31 -0.27
N SER A 307 14.39 -4.47 -1.37
CA SER A 307 13.35 -5.49 -1.51
C SER A 307 13.76 -6.62 -2.46
N SER A 308 13.38 -7.83 -2.06
CA SER A 308 13.43 -9.08 -2.80
C SER A 308 12.67 -10.13 -1.98
N LEU A 309 12.27 -11.25 -2.58
CA LEU A 309 11.70 -12.38 -1.82
C LEU A 309 12.72 -12.99 -0.84
N SER A 310 14.02 -12.86 -1.13
CA SER A 310 15.09 -13.25 -0.22
C SER A 310 16.23 -12.25 -0.30
N CYS A 311 16.05 -11.09 0.35
CA CYS A 311 17.01 -9.99 0.28
C CYS A 311 18.39 -10.38 0.82
N SER A 312 18.45 -11.19 1.89
CA SER A 312 19.70 -11.69 2.47
C SER A 312 20.53 -12.56 1.51
N ASP A 313 19.94 -13.10 0.45
CA ASP A 313 20.68 -13.91 -0.53
C ASP A 313 21.26 -13.07 -1.68
N TYR A 314 21.05 -11.75 -1.70
CA TYR A 314 21.70 -10.88 -2.69
C TYR A 314 23.20 -10.79 -2.42
N LYS A 315 24.00 -11.23 -3.39
CA LYS A 315 25.46 -11.43 -3.23
C LYS A 315 26.24 -10.21 -2.73
N HIS A 316 25.78 -8.99 -3.02
CA HIS A 316 26.47 -7.73 -2.70
C HIS A 316 25.75 -6.91 -1.64
N LEU A 317 24.89 -7.53 -0.81
CA LEU A 317 24.10 -6.80 0.17
C LEU A 317 24.97 -6.06 1.19
N ASP A 318 25.99 -6.70 1.75
CA ASP A 318 26.88 -6.07 2.74
C ASP A 318 27.55 -4.81 2.18
N LYS A 319 28.10 -4.89 0.96
CA LYS A 319 28.70 -3.75 0.25
C LYS A 319 27.68 -2.63 0.01
N LEU A 320 26.46 -2.97 -0.42
CA LEU A 320 25.39 -1.99 -0.65
C LEU A 320 25.00 -1.26 0.65
N LEU A 321 24.90 -1.97 1.77
CA LEU A 321 24.57 -1.40 3.07
C LEU A 321 25.68 -0.47 3.58
N ILE A 322 26.94 -0.90 3.47
CA ILE A 322 28.11 -0.10 3.85
C ILE A 322 28.18 1.18 3.02
N GLU A 323 28.07 1.09 1.69
CA GLU A 323 28.11 2.25 0.81
C GLU A 323 26.94 3.21 1.07
N THR A 324 25.74 2.68 1.33
CA THR A 324 24.56 3.50 1.63
C THR A 324 24.75 4.25 2.96
N ASN A 325 25.23 3.57 4.01
CA ASN A 325 25.49 4.20 5.30
C ASN A 325 26.62 5.22 5.23
N ALA A 326 27.71 4.93 4.51
CA ALA A 326 28.83 5.84 4.35
C ALA A 326 28.42 7.13 3.62
N ARG A 327 27.54 7.04 2.61
CA ARG A 327 27.10 8.21 1.83
C ARG A 327 25.96 9.00 2.50
N TYR A 328 25.05 8.33 3.21
CA TYR A 328 23.78 8.92 3.65
C TYR A 328 23.51 8.80 5.15
N GLY A 329 24.38 8.17 5.94
CA GLY A 329 24.21 7.98 7.39
C GLY A 329 24.08 9.30 8.16
N ASP A 330 24.89 10.31 7.80
CA ASP A 330 24.85 11.64 8.42
C ASP A 330 23.52 12.37 8.18
N SER A 331 22.86 12.09 7.05
CA SER A 331 21.51 12.61 6.73
C SER A 331 20.38 11.94 7.53
N LYS A 332 20.75 11.12 8.54
CA LYS A 332 19.86 10.33 9.38
C LYS A 332 18.95 9.39 8.59
N LEU A 333 19.43 8.86 7.46
CA LEU A 333 18.73 7.86 6.67
C LEU A 333 18.54 6.56 7.48
N SER A 334 17.33 6.00 7.44
CA SER A 334 17.07 4.64 7.93
C SER A 334 17.25 3.64 6.81
N ILE A 335 17.87 2.50 7.10
CA ILE A 335 17.82 1.34 6.22
C ILE A 335 16.87 0.31 6.82
N SER A 336 16.07 -0.32 5.98
CA SER A 336 15.21 -1.42 6.39
C SER A 336 15.13 -2.55 5.40
N LEU A 337 14.82 -3.75 5.91
CA LEU A 337 14.71 -4.95 5.09
C LEU A 337 13.35 -5.64 5.32
N PRO A 338 12.87 -6.40 4.32
CA PRO A 338 11.79 -7.36 4.49
C PRO A 338 12.11 -8.43 5.55
N SER A 339 11.15 -9.32 5.80
CA SER A 339 11.36 -10.49 6.66
C SER A 339 12.60 -11.28 6.24
N LEU A 340 13.44 -11.62 7.21
CA LEU A 340 14.72 -12.29 6.99
C LEU A 340 14.59 -13.80 7.19
N ARG A 341 15.39 -14.58 6.46
CA ARG A 341 15.61 -16.00 6.76
C ARG A 341 16.51 -16.11 8.00
N CYS A 342 16.27 -17.06 8.89
CA CYS A 342 17.19 -17.30 9.99
C CYS A 342 18.49 -17.93 9.46
N ASN A 343 19.57 -17.16 9.37
CA ASN A 343 20.91 -17.65 9.04
C ASN A 343 21.96 -16.61 9.46
N GLU A 344 23.24 -16.98 9.38
CA GLU A 344 24.37 -16.10 9.73
C GLU A 344 24.41 -14.82 8.88
N HIS A 345 24.12 -14.92 7.58
CA HIS A 345 24.13 -13.76 6.68
C HIS A 345 23.10 -12.70 7.11
N SER A 346 21.89 -13.11 7.46
CA SER A 346 20.84 -12.22 7.98
C SER A 346 21.24 -11.51 9.28
N LEU A 347 22.07 -12.14 10.13
CA LEU A 347 22.60 -11.51 11.33
C LEU A 347 23.64 -10.44 11.02
N ARG A 348 24.58 -10.72 10.12
CA ARG A 348 25.56 -9.71 9.68
C ARG A 348 24.86 -8.48 9.14
N VAL A 349 23.83 -8.69 8.34
CA VAL A 349 23.00 -7.63 7.79
C VAL A 349 22.26 -6.83 8.86
N ALA A 350 21.79 -7.47 9.94
CA ALA A 350 21.04 -6.83 11.00
C ALA A 350 21.83 -5.75 11.76
N GLN A 351 23.16 -5.78 11.74
CA GLN A 351 24.00 -4.76 12.38
C GLN A 351 23.92 -3.40 11.69
N TYR A 352 23.59 -3.37 10.40
CA TYR A 352 23.43 -2.14 9.61
C TYR A 352 22.03 -1.54 9.71
N ILE A 353 21.10 -2.21 10.40
CA ILE A 353 19.73 -1.74 10.61
C ILE A 353 19.70 -0.88 11.87
N ASN A 354 19.21 0.36 11.74
CA ASN A 354 19.09 1.27 12.88
C ASN A 354 17.98 0.81 13.86
N ARG A 355 18.41 0.19 14.96
CA ARG A 355 17.58 -0.34 16.07
C ARG A 355 16.63 0.70 16.67
N SER A 356 17.02 1.97 16.65
CA SER A 356 16.19 3.04 17.19
C SER A 356 14.92 3.22 16.37
N LYS A 357 14.98 3.11 15.04
CA LYS A 357 13.84 3.34 14.14
C LYS A 357 12.91 2.15 13.98
N ARG A 358 13.47 0.95 14.04
CA ARG A 358 12.73 -0.31 14.00
C ARG A 358 13.15 -1.08 15.24
N PRO A 359 12.29 -1.21 16.27
CA PRO A 359 12.63 -1.96 17.47
C PRO A 359 12.42 -3.48 17.31
N THR A 360 11.86 -3.90 16.16
CA THR A 360 11.50 -5.29 15.89
C THR A 360 12.23 -5.85 14.66
N LEU A 361 12.84 -7.03 14.80
CA LEU A 361 13.25 -7.87 13.65
C LEU A 361 12.17 -8.90 13.34
N THR A 362 11.98 -9.22 12.07
CA THR A 362 11.00 -10.22 11.63
C THR A 362 11.72 -11.38 10.96
N PHE A 363 11.48 -12.60 11.45
CA PHE A 363 11.95 -13.82 10.84
C PHE A 363 10.78 -14.74 10.47
N ALA A 364 10.97 -15.55 9.45
CA ALA A 364 10.03 -16.59 9.07
C ALA A 364 10.73 -17.96 9.21
N PRO A 365 10.40 -18.74 10.26
CA PRO A 365 10.72 -20.16 10.37
C PRO A 365 9.67 -21.09 9.73
N GLU A 366 8.44 -20.60 9.58
CA GLU A 366 7.27 -21.21 8.91
C GLU A 366 6.72 -22.48 9.57
N ALA A 367 7.55 -23.35 10.14
CA ALA A 367 7.14 -24.51 10.90
C ALA A 367 7.95 -24.66 12.19
N GLY A 368 7.42 -25.40 13.17
CA GLY A 368 8.02 -25.57 14.50
C GLY A 368 9.18 -26.57 14.55
N SER A 369 9.03 -27.73 13.91
CA SER A 369 10.03 -28.81 13.89
C SER A 369 10.94 -28.77 12.65
N ASP A 370 12.11 -29.41 12.75
CA ASP A 370 13.02 -29.61 11.60
C ASP A 370 12.35 -30.43 10.50
N ARG A 371 11.67 -31.51 10.88
CA ARG A 371 10.94 -32.38 9.96
C ARG A 371 9.90 -31.61 9.14
N LEU A 372 9.01 -30.84 9.79
CA LEU A 372 7.98 -30.10 9.06
C LEU A 372 8.57 -28.99 8.20
N ARG A 373 9.70 -28.39 8.61
CA ARG A 373 10.49 -27.47 7.77
C ARG A 373 11.06 -28.18 6.53
N ASN A 374 11.56 -29.40 6.67
CA ASN A 374 12.03 -30.22 5.54
C ASN A 374 10.89 -30.63 4.60
N VAL A 375 9.72 -31.01 5.15
CA VAL A 375 8.48 -31.30 4.39
C VAL A 375 8.15 -30.14 3.47
N ILE A 376 8.14 -28.90 3.98
CA ILE A 376 7.80 -27.71 3.19
C ILE A 376 8.96 -27.22 2.29
N GLY A 377 10.11 -27.89 2.28
CA GLY A 377 11.27 -27.57 1.45
C GLY A 377 12.08 -26.39 1.97
N LYS A 378 11.99 -26.10 3.27
CA LYS A 378 12.76 -25.06 3.94
C LYS A 378 13.78 -25.71 4.89
N TYR A 379 14.92 -26.08 4.34
CA TYR A 379 16.03 -26.65 5.10
C TYR A 379 16.66 -25.60 6.02
N LEU A 380 16.19 -25.57 7.26
CA LEU A 380 16.61 -24.65 8.31
C LEU A 380 16.44 -25.37 9.65
N SER A 381 17.53 -25.58 10.39
CA SER A 381 17.51 -26.32 11.64
C SER A 381 17.02 -25.47 12.82
N GLU A 382 16.50 -26.13 13.86
CA GLU A 382 16.13 -25.50 15.13
C GLU A 382 17.32 -24.76 15.74
N LYS A 383 18.52 -25.36 15.65
CA LYS A 383 19.77 -24.76 16.12
C LYS A 383 20.09 -23.44 15.41
N GLU A 384 19.99 -23.40 14.09
CA GLU A 384 20.23 -22.16 13.32
C GLU A 384 19.21 -21.07 13.69
N ILE A 385 17.95 -21.44 13.89
CA ILE A 385 16.92 -20.48 14.32
C ILE A 385 17.24 -19.96 15.71
N ALA A 386 17.44 -20.84 16.69
CA ALA A 386 17.76 -20.44 18.06
C ALA A 386 19.00 -19.54 18.12
N GLN A 387 20.08 -19.91 17.41
CA GLN A 387 21.30 -19.12 17.32
C GLN A 387 21.05 -17.74 16.70
N THR A 388 20.23 -17.67 15.66
CA THR A 388 19.83 -16.38 15.04
C THR A 388 19.11 -15.49 16.06
N LEU A 389 18.14 -16.03 16.78
CA LEU A 389 17.35 -15.25 17.73
C LEU A 389 18.18 -14.79 18.94
N LEU A 390 19.10 -15.63 19.42
CA LEU A 390 20.02 -15.27 20.51
C LEU A 390 21.01 -14.18 20.09
N SER A 391 21.53 -14.27 18.86
CA SER A 391 22.45 -13.27 18.31
C SER A 391 21.76 -11.92 18.12
N ALA A 392 20.50 -11.91 17.65
CA ALA A 392 19.70 -10.70 17.59
C ALA A 392 19.52 -10.06 18.98
N ASN A 393 19.23 -10.85 20.02
CA ASN A 393 19.15 -10.32 21.39
C ASN A 393 20.51 -9.79 21.90
N ALA A 394 21.62 -10.46 21.57
CA ALA A 394 22.97 -10.00 21.92
C ALA A 394 23.29 -8.66 21.25
N MET A 395 22.81 -8.43 20.02
CA MET A 395 22.84 -7.14 19.33
C MET A 395 21.83 -6.11 19.89
N GLY A 396 21.16 -6.39 21.01
CA GLY A 396 20.27 -5.44 21.71
C GLY A 396 18.82 -5.41 21.20
N TRP A 397 18.43 -6.26 20.25
CA TRP A 397 17.02 -6.37 19.83
C TRP A 397 16.17 -6.99 20.94
N LYS A 398 15.10 -6.31 21.36
CA LYS A 398 14.24 -6.74 22.48
C LYS A 398 12.93 -7.38 22.06
N VAL A 399 12.51 -7.18 20.81
CA VAL A 399 11.27 -7.72 20.28
C VAL A 399 11.54 -8.38 18.94
N ILE A 400 11.11 -9.63 18.79
CA ILE A 400 11.20 -10.39 17.53
C ILE A 400 9.81 -10.80 17.07
N LYS A 401 9.53 -10.62 15.79
CA LYS A 401 8.33 -11.13 15.13
C LYS A 401 8.65 -12.44 14.41
N LEU A 402 7.84 -13.48 14.62
CA LEU A 402 8.01 -14.79 13.99
C LEU A 402 6.77 -15.16 13.18
N TYR A 403 6.97 -15.70 11.98
CA TYR A 403 5.91 -16.20 11.10
C TYR A 403 5.88 -17.72 11.05
N PHE A 404 4.73 -18.30 11.39
CA PHE A 404 4.45 -19.73 11.28
C PHE A 404 3.22 -19.98 10.43
N MET A 405 3.17 -21.16 9.84
CA MET A 405 2.03 -21.70 9.11
C MET A 405 1.42 -22.86 9.87
N ILE A 406 0.12 -23.08 9.70
CA ILE A 406 -0.61 -24.22 10.26
C ILE A 406 -1.45 -24.91 9.20
N GLY A 407 -1.74 -26.20 9.39
CA GLY A 407 -2.47 -27.00 8.41
C GLY A 407 -1.59 -27.42 7.23
N LEU A 408 -0.28 -27.52 7.44
CA LEU A 408 0.68 -27.99 6.45
C LEU A 408 0.54 -29.51 6.20
N PRO A 409 1.02 -30.01 5.03
CA PRO A 409 1.07 -31.44 4.78
C PRO A 409 1.83 -32.21 5.86
N THR A 410 1.28 -33.34 6.31
CA THR A 410 1.85 -34.21 7.35
C THR A 410 2.06 -33.55 8.73
N GLU A 411 1.50 -32.36 8.98
CA GLU A 411 1.61 -31.68 10.27
C GLU A 411 0.98 -32.50 11.41
N THR A 412 1.71 -32.61 12.52
CA THR A 412 1.29 -33.30 13.75
C THR A 412 1.24 -32.33 14.93
N ASP A 413 0.62 -32.75 16.03
CA ASP A 413 0.60 -31.98 17.28
C ASP A 413 2.01 -31.74 17.86
N GLN A 414 2.95 -32.66 17.61
CA GLN A 414 4.35 -32.49 18.01
C GLN A 414 5.02 -31.34 17.27
N ASP A 415 4.71 -31.16 15.98
CA ASP A 415 5.26 -30.05 15.19
C ASP A 415 4.72 -28.70 15.67
N LEU A 416 3.46 -28.64 16.11
CA LEU A 416 2.86 -27.45 16.73
C LEU A 416 3.48 -27.16 18.10
N ALA A 417 3.67 -28.19 18.92
CA ALA A 417 4.31 -28.06 20.23
C ALA A 417 5.77 -27.58 20.11
N ALA A 418 6.48 -27.98 19.05
CA ALA A 418 7.86 -27.57 18.78
C ALA A 418 8.02 -26.04 18.63
N ILE A 419 6.98 -25.32 18.19
CA ILE A 419 6.98 -23.85 18.17
C ILE A 419 7.20 -23.28 19.58
N ASN A 420 6.49 -23.83 20.56
CA ASN A 420 6.62 -23.42 21.97
C ASN A 420 7.98 -23.86 22.55
N THR A 421 8.47 -25.05 22.18
CA THR A 421 9.81 -25.52 22.59
C THR A 421 10.90 -24.53 22.16
N LEU A 422 10.93 -24.14 20.89
CA LEU A 422 11.86 -23.15 20.36
C LEU A 422 11.78 -21.80 21.08
N VAL A 423 10.57 -21.26 21.26
CA VAL A 423 10.37 -19.96 21.93
C VAL A 423 10.85 -20.01 23.38
N ARG A 424 10.54 -21.09 24.12
CA ARG A 424 10.98 -21.26 25.51
C ARG A 424 12.48 -21.43 25.64
N LEU A 425 13.09 -22.20 24.74
CA LEU A 425 14.54 -22.36 24.66
C LEU A 425 15.22 -21.00 24.55
N VAL A 426 14.80 -20.17 23.59
CA VAL A 426 15.40 -18.84 23.38
C VAL A 426 15.13 -17.90 24.57
N ARG A 427 13.92 -17.89 25.15
CA ARG A 427 13.61 -17.05 26.32
C ARG A 427 14.42 -17.41 27.57
N LYS A 428 14.77 -18.68 27.74
CA LYS A 428 15.59 -19.14 28.88
C LYS A 428 16.98 -18.52 28.83
N GLU A 429 17.58 -18.47 27.64
CA GLU A 429 18.93 -17.93 27.41
C GLU A 429 18.95 -16.40 27.23
N ALA A 430 17.94 -15.82 26.56
CA ALA A 430 17.80 -14.38 26.30
C ALA A 430 16.74 -13.74 27.21
N LYS A 431 17.10 -13.47 28.47
CA LYS A 431 16.21 -12.79 29.43
C LYS A 431 15.82 -11.39 28.91
N GLY A 432 14.51 -11.13 28.86
CA GLY A 432 13.94 -9.86 28.38
C GLY A 432 13.59 -9.82 26.89
N LEU A 433 13.89 -10.87 26.12
CA LEU A 433 13.44 -10.99 24.73
C LEU A 433 11.95 -11.31 24.66
N SER A 434 11.19 -10.51 23.91
CA SER A 434 9.74 -10.67 23.68
C SER A 434 9.45 -11.12 22.26
N PHE A 435 8.39 -11.92 22.09
CA PHE A 435 8.00 -12.47 20.79
C PHE A 435 6.59 -12.03 20.37
N ASN A 436 6.45 -11.63 19.10
CA ASN A 436 5.18 -11.43 18.42
C ASN A 436 5.03 -12.51 17.35
N ILE A 437 4.10 -13.44 17.54
CA ILE A 437 3.94 -14.59 16.65
C ILE A 437 2.75 -14.34 15.73
N THR A 438 2.97 -14.45 14.41
CA THR A 438 1.88 -14.45 13.43
C THR A 438 1.71 -15.84 12.85
N VAL A 439 0.48 -16.35 12.86
CA VAL A 439 0.14 -17.68 12.38
C VAL A 439 -0.79 -17.57 11.17
N SER A 440 -0.43 -18.24 10.07
CA SER A 440 -1.22 -18.23 8.84
C SER A 440 -1.71 -19.64 8.50
N PRO A 441 -3.01 -19.84 8.24
CA PRO A 441 -3.47 -21.09 7.63
C PRO A 441 -2.76 -21.33 6.29
N PHE A 442 -2.34 -22.56 6.03
CA PHE A 442 -1.80 -22.94 4.74
C PHE A 442 -2.89 -22.85 3.67
N VAL A 443 -2.64 -22.04 2.63
CA VAL A 443 -3.48 -21.94 1.44
C VAL A 443 -2.77 -22.67 0.30
N PRO A 444 -3.31 -23.79 -0.21
CA PRO A 444 -2.75 -24.45 -1.38
C PRO A 444 -2.90 -23.55 -2.61
N LYS A 445 -1.79 -23.34 -3.34
CA LYS A 445 -1.71 -22.45 -4.50
C LYS A 445 -1.37 -23.22 -5.77
N ALA A 446 -1.97 -22.80 -6.88
CA ALA A 446 -1.61 -23.27 -8.21
C ALA A 446 -0.11 -23.09 -8.50
N GLN A 447 0.45 -23.98 -9.32
CA GLN A 447 1.87 -23.98 -9.72
C GLN A 447 2.84 -24.20 -8.56
N THR A 448 2.39 -24.81 -7.45
CA THR A 448 3.24 -25.19 -6.31
C THR A 448 3.25 -26.70 -6.12
N ALA A 449 4.24 -27.23 -5.42
CA ALA A 449 4.29 -28.67 -5.13
C ALA A 449 3.14 -29.11 -4.21
N PHE A 450 2.54 -28.21 -3.44
CA PHE A 450 1.38 -28.53 -2.60
C PHE A 450 0.03 -28.22 -3.24
N GLN A 451 -0.02 -28.01 -4.56
CA GLN A 451 -1.29 -27.82 -5.27
C GLN A 451 -2.24 -29.04 -5.18
N TRP A 452 -1.69 -30.24 -4.97
CA TRP A 452 -2.47 -31.49 -4.77
C TRP A 452 -2.98 -31.69 -3.35
N PHE A 453 -2.47 -30.96 -2.38
CA PHE A 453 -2.84 -31.12 -0.97
C PHE A 453 -4.09 -30.28 -0.64
N PRO A 454 -5.09 -30.85 0.07
CA PRO A 454 -6.26 -30.11 0.49
C PRO A 454 -5.93 -29.09 1.60
N MET A 455 -6.71 -28.03 1.68
CA MET A 455 -6.61 -27.13 2.83
C MET A 455 -7.14 -27.83 4.09
N ALA A 456 -6.56 -27.53 5.25
CA ALA A 456 -7.11 -28.01 6.53
C ALA A 456 -8.53 -27.45 6.77
N SER A 457 -9.39 -28.24 7.42
CA SER A 457 -10.76 -27.80 7.71
C SER A 457 -10.80 -26.59 8.64
N GLN A 458 -11.86 -25.79 8.54
CA GLN A 458 -12.07 -24.64 9.43
C GLN A 458 -11.97 -25.01 10.91
N LYS A 459 -12.55 -26.15 11.31
CA LYS A 459 -12.49 -26.68 12.66
C LYS A 459 -11.04 -26.94 13.09
N SER A 460 -10.27 -27.66 12.26
CA SER A 460 -8.86 -27.98 12.55
C SER A 460 -8.01 -26.72 12.67
N ILE A 461 -8.17 -25.74 11.78
CA ILE A 461 -7.44 -24.46 11.84
C ILE A 461 -7.73 -23.73 13.16
N LYS A 462 -9.01 -23.67 13.55
CA LYS A 462 -9.42 -23.02 14.80
C LYS A 462 -8.83 -23.72 16.02
N GLU A 463 -8.93 -25.05 16.09
CA GLU A 463 -8.36 -25.85 17.19
C GLU A 463 -6.85 -25.62 17.34
N LYS A 464 -6.11 -25.55 16.24
CA LYS A 464 -4.67 -25.27 16.24
C LYS A 464 -4.33 -23.86 16.72
N ILE A 465 -5.09 -22.85 16.29
CA ILE A 465 -4.92 -21.46 16.78
C ILE A 465 -5.20 -21.39 18.29
N ASP A 466 -6.30 -21.99 18.74
CA ASP A 466 -6.69 -22.00 20.15
C ASP A 466 -5.65 -22.76 21.01
N TYR A 467 -5.09 -23.85 20.49
CA TYR A 467 -3.97 -24.56 21.11
C TYR A 467 -2.71 -23.69 21.23
N LEU A 468 -2.29 -23.01 20.15
CA LEU A 468 -1.12 -22.14 20.16
C LEU A 468 -1.29 -20.93 21.10
N ASN A 469 -2.47 -20.33 21.14
CA ASN A 469 -2.82 -19.27 22.12
C ASN A 469 -2.66 -19.73 23.56
N LYS A 470 -2.94 -21.00 23.85
CA LYS A 470 -2.85 -21.59 25.19
C LYS A 470 -1.40 -21.87 25.61
N ILE A 471 -0.57 -22.39 24.71
CA ILE A 471 0.77 -22.89 25.08
C ILE A 471 1.87 -21.84 24.93
N LEU A 472 1.74 -20.90 23.99
CA LEU A 472 2.80 -19.95 23.66
C LEU A 472 2.86 -18.81 24.67
N PRO A 473 4.05 -18.52 25.22
CA PRO A 473 4.21 -17.39 26.12
C PRO A 473 4.48 -16.10 25.31
N ALA A 474 3.60 -15.78 24.35
CA ALA A 474 3.78 -14.71 23.37
C ALA A 474 2.42 -14.20 22.85
N THR A 475 2.39 -12.99 22.27
CA THR A 475 1.20 -12.52 21.56
C THR A 475 1.09 -13.26 20.23
N VAL A 476 -0.01 -14.00 20.04
CA VAL A 476 -0.31 -14.71 18.80
C VAL A 476 -1.36 -13.94 18.01
N LYS A 477 -1.06 -13.63 16.75
CA LYS A 477 -1.98 -13.03 15.80
C LYS A 477 -2.22 -14.01 14.66
N ALA A 478 -3.46 -14.46 14.48
CA ALA A 478 -3.82 -15.36 13.38
C ALA A 478 -4.41 -14.59 12.19
N HIS A 479 -4.13 -15.06 10.97
CA HIS A 479 -4.90 -14.64 9.79
C HIS A 479 -6.34 -15.16 9.86
N ASN A 480 -7.26 -14.44 9.21
CA ASN A 480 -8.66 -14.81 9.18
C ASN A 480 -8.84 -16.11 8.37
N HIS A 481 -9.31 -17.17 9.05
CA HIS A 481 -9.47 -18.49 8.44
C HIS A 481 -10.54 -18.50 7.34
N ARG A 482 -11.60 -17.70 7.46
CA ARG A 482 -12.64 -17.58 6.40
C ARG A 482 -12.07 -16.94 5.15
N ALA A 483 -11.29 -15.87 5.31
CA ALA A 483 -10.57 -15.24 4.20
C ALA A 483 -9.60 -16.23 3.54
N SER A 484 -8.90 -17.04 4.34
CA SER A 484 -7.96 -18.04 3.82
C SER A 484 -8.66 -19.16 3.02
N ILE A 485 -9.87 -19.58 3.44
CA ILE A 485 -10.70 -20.55 2.70
C ILE A 485 -11.18 -19.96 1.37
N LEU A 486 -11.65 -18.71 1.39
CA LEU A 486 -12.07 -18.01 0.17
C LEU A 486 -10.88 -17.82 -0.80
N GLU A 487 -9.71 -17.49 -0.26
CA GLU A 487 -8.48 -17.37 -1.02
C GLU A 487 -8.10 -18.72 -1.67
N ALA A 488 -8.20 -19.84 -0.94
CA ALA A 488 -7.96 -21.18 -1.49
C ALA A 488 -8.97 -21.54 -2.59
N PHE A 489 -10.25 -21.23 -2.38
CA PHE A 489 -11.33 -21.48 -3.34
C PHE A 489 -11.05 -20.79 -4.68
N ILE A 490 -10.70 -19.50 -4.64
CA ILE A 490 -10.39 -18.75 -5.87
C ILE A 490 -9.03 -19.21 -6.43
N ALA A 491 -7.99 -19.37 -5.60
CA ALA A 491 -6.64 -19.74 -6.09
C ALA A 491 -6.60 -21.09 -6.82
N LYS A 492 -7.46 -22.05 -6.43
CA LYS A 492 -7.59 -23.37 -7.07
C LYS A 492 -8.78 -23.47 -8.04
N GLY A 493 -9.56 -22.41 -8.17
CA GLY A 493 -10.78 -22.39 -8.96
C GLY A 493 -10.54 -22.56 -10.46
N ASP A 494 -11.56 -23.06 -11.16
CA ASP A 494 -11.63 -23.02 -12.63
C ASP A 494 -12.57 -21.90 -13.10
N ARG A 495 -12.81 -21.81 -14.41
CA ARG A 495 -13.63 -20.75 -15.03
C ARG A 495 -15.03 -20.62 -14.43
N ARG A 496 -15.60 -21.68 -13.86
CA ARG A 496 -16.94 -21.63 -13.24
C ARG A 496 -16.97 -20.71 -12.02
N VAL A 497 -15.82 -20.48 -11.37
CA VAL A 497 -15.70 -19.59 -10.19
C VAL A 497 -16.03 -18.14 -10.53
N ALA A 498 -15.86 -17.69 -11.77
CA ALA A 498 -16.25 -16.34 -12.19
C ALA A 498 -17.73 -16.06 -11.90
N GLY A 499 -18.61 -17.05 -12.11
CA GLY A 499 -20.04 -16.92 -11.79
C GLY A 499 -20.30 -16.68 -10.30
N ALA A 500 -19.57 -17.35 -9.41
CA ALA A 500 -19.68 -17.15 -7.97
C ALA A 500 -19.13 -15.79 -7.53
N ILE A 501 -18.01 -15.33 -8.11
CA ILE A 501 -17.47 -13.99 -7.87
C ILE A 501 -18.50 -12.92 -8.24
N TYR A 502 -19.13 -13.05 -9.42
CA TYR A 502 -20.14 -12.11 -9.89
C TYR A 502 -21.35 -12.06 -8.96
N LYS A 503 -21.89 -13.22 -8.53
CA LYS A 503 -23.02 -13.27 -7.59
C LYS A 503 -22.69 -12.75 -6.21
N ALA A 504 -21.48 -13.03 -5.70
CA ALA A 504 -21.02 -12.46 -4.43
C ALA A 504 -20.98 -10.93 -4.50
N TRP A 505 -20.45 -10.39 -5.61
CA TRP A 505 -20.46 -8.95 -5.87
C TRP A 505 -21.88 -8.37 -5.94
N GLN A 506 -22.83 -9.01 -6.61
CA GLN A 506 -24.24 -8.57 -6.66
C GLN A 506 -24.89 -8.50 -5.27
N LYS A 507 -24.48 -9.40 -4.37
CA LYS A 507 -24.92 -9.45 -2.97
C LYS A 507 -24.18 -8.47 -2.05
N GLY A 508 -23.29 -7.64 -2.59
CA GLY A 508 -22.58 -6.58 -1.86
C GLY A 508 -21.19 -6.95 -1.34
N ALA A 509 -20.62 -8.11 -1.71
CA ALA A 509 -19.24 -8.42 -1.33
C ALA A 509 -18.27 -7.38 -1.94
N ARG A 510 -17.47 -6.76 -1.10
CA ARG A 510 -16.41 -5.80 -1.46
C ARG A 510 -15.27 -5.99 -0.48
N PHE A 511 -14.04 -5.75 -0.93
CA PHE A 511 -12.88 -5.70 -0.06
C PHE A 511 -12.71 -6.97 0.80
N ASP A 512 -12.89 -8.16 0.21
CA ASP A 512 -12.94 -9.45 0.94
C ASP A 512 -11.67 -9.79 1.74
N GLN A 513 -10.53 -9.14 1.43
CA GLN A 513 -9.30 -9.25 2.22
C GLN A 513 -9.35 -8.52 3.58
N TRP A 514 -10.27 -7.57 3.76
CA TRP A 514 -10.41 -6.76 4.97
C TRP A 514 -11.33 -7.49 5.94
N ALA A 515 -10.81 -7.86 7.11
CA ALA A 515 -11.52 -8.70 8.08
C ALA A 515 -12.85 -8.11 8.56
N ASP A 516 -12.95 -6.78 8.60
CA ASP A 516 -14.15 -6.01 8.96
C ASP A 516 -15.15 -5.87 7.81
N LYS A 517 -14.75 -6.17 6.56
CA LYS A 517 -15.59 -6.08 5.36
C LYS A 517 -15.99 -7.45 4.78
N LEU A 518 -15.34 -8.54 5.21
CA LEU A 518 -15.68 -9.89 4.77
C LEU A 518 -17.07 -10.32 5.29
N GLY A 519 -18.06 -10.39 4.39
CA GLY A 519 -19.45 -10.72 4.72
C GLY A 519 -19.64 -12.16 5.20
N ASN A 520 -20.41 -12.35 6.27
CA ASN A 520 -20.53 -13.64 6.95
C ASN A 520 -21.32 -14.72 6.17
N ASP A 521 -22.13 -14.37 5.18
CA ASP A 521 -22.95 -15.33 4.41
C ASP A 521 -23.02 -15.05 2.90
N ILE A 522 -22.36 -13.99 2.42
CA ILE A 522 -22.47 -13.58 1.01
C ILE A 522 -21.93 -14.67 0.08
N TRP A 523 -20.75 -15.21 0.40
CA TRP A 523 -20.09 -16.22 -0.43
C TRP A 523 -20.77 -17.59 -0.38
N SER A 524 -21.34 -18.00 0.77
CA SER A 524 -22.09 -19.27 0.84
C SER A 524 -23.34 -19.22 -0.04
N GLN A 525 -24.08 -18.11 -0.02
CA GLN A 525 -25.22 -17.90 -0.92
C GLN A 525 -24.81 -17.85 -2.39
N ALA A 526 -23.73 -17.12 -2.71
CA ALA A 526 -23.24 -17.01 -4.09
C ALA A 526 -22.80 -18.37 -4.66
N LEU A 527 -22.18 -19.22 -3.84
CA LEU A 527 -21.81 -20.60 -4.19
C LEU A 527 -23.04 -21.47 -4.43
N GLN A 528 -24.04 -21.41 -3.54
CA GLN A 528 -25.30 -22.14 -3.67
C GLN A 528 -26.03 -21.77 -4.97
N GLU A 529 -26.20 -20.48 -5.24
CA GLU A 529 -26.83 -20.00 -6.48
C GLU A 529 -26.03 -20.37 -7.73
N SER A 530 -24.72 -20.55 -7.61
CA SER A 530 -23.85 -20.99 -8.72
C SER A 530 -23.78 -22.50 -8.89
N GLY A 531 -24.41 -23.28 -8.01
CA GLY A 531 -24.32 -24.73 -8.01
C GLY A 531 -22.89 -25.24 -7.79
N LEU A 532 -22.02 -24.43 -7.18
CA LEU A 532 -20.63 -24.81 -6.91
C LEU A 532 -20.48 -25.36 -5.50
N ASN A 533 -19.85 -26.52 -5.40
CA ASN A 533 -19.48 -27.12 -4.13
C ASN A 533 -18.10 -26.63 -3.69
N LEU A 534 -18.03 -25.89 -2.59
CA LEU A 534 -16.77 -25.41 -2.00
C LEU A 534 -15.78 -26.56 -1.73
N ASP A 535 -16.29 -27.69 -1.24
CA ASP A 535 -15.47 -28.82 -0.81
C ASP A 535 -14.70 -29.44 -1.97
N PHE A 536 -15.29 -29.43 -3.17
CA PHE A 536 -14.65 -29.89 -4.40
C PHE A 536 -13.38 -29.09 -4.73
N PHE A 537 -13.36 -27.79 -4.48
CA PHE A 537 -12.21 -26.94 -4.79
C PHE A 537 -11.18 -26.90 -3.65
N VAL A 538 -11.66 -26.89 -2.40
CA VAL A 538 -10.81 -26.59 -1.23
C VAL A 538 -10.32 -27.84 -0.52
N TYR A 539 -11.21 -28.82 -0.27
CA TYR A 539 -10.95 -29.90 0.68
C TYR A 539 -10.67 -31.27 0.04
N ARG A 540 -10.83 -31.42 -1.28
CA ARG A 540 -10.47 -32.68 -1.95
C ARG A 540 -8.97 -32.78 -2.24
N VAL A 541 -8.48 -34.01 -2.17
CA VAL A 541 -7.17 -34.39 -2.74
C VAL A 541 -7.32 -34.44 -4.26
N ILE A 542 -6.40 -33.80 -4.98
CA ILE A 542 -6.37 -33.85 -6.44
C ILE A 542 -5.49 -35.04 -6.86
N LYS A 543 -5.97 -35.88 -7.77
CA LYS A 543 -5.18 -37.01 -8.28
C LYS A 543 -4.05 -36.51 -9.20
N GLN A 544 -3.02 -37.32 -9.36
CA GLN A 544 -1.83 -36.95 -10.15
C GLN A 544 -2.15 -36.68 -11.63
N ASP A 545 -3.05 -37.48 -12.18
CA ASP A 545 -3.44 -37.55 -13.60
C ASP A 545 -4.55 -36.58 -14.00
N GLU A 546 -5.23 -35.96 -13.03
CA GLU A 546 -6.26 -34.96 -13.31
C GLU A 546 -5.71 -33.74 -14.06
N VAL A 547 -6.43 -33.27 -15.07
CA VAL A 547 -6.12 -32.00 -15.75
C VAL A 547 -6.42 -30.84 -14.81
N LEU A 548 -5.43 -29.99 -14.56
CA LEU A 548 -5.58 -28.81 -13.69
C LEU A 548 -6.02 -27.60 -14.53
N PRO A 549 -6.76 -26.64 -13.94
CA PRO A 549 -7.22 -25.45 -14.66
C PRO A 549 -6.08 -24.63 -15.29
N TRP A 550 -4.86 -24.74 -14.76
CA TRP A 550 -3.68 -24.00 -15.20
C TRP A 550 -2.65 -24.86 -15.94
N ASP A 551 -2.99 -26.08 -16.38
CA ASP A 551 -2.03 -26.98 -17.05
C ASP A 551 -1.54 -26.44 -18.41
N HIS A 552 -2.32 -25.58 -19.08
CA HIS A 552 -1.90 -24.87 -20.29
C HIS A 552 -1.00 -23.65 -20.02
N LEU A 553 -0.61 -23.41 -18.77
CA LEU A 553 0.22 -22.27 -18.36
C LEU A 553 1.55 -22.77 -17.75
N HIS A 554 2.67 -22.18 -18.19
CA HIS A 554 3.99 -22.64 -17.80
C HIS A 554 4.82 -21.56 -17.09
N PHE A 555 5.11 -21.80 -15.80
CA PHE A 555 5.86 -20.89 -14.93
C PHE A 555 7.33 -21.29 -14.70
N GLY A 556 7.88 -22.18 -15.54
CA GLY A 556 9.29 -22.57 -15.53
C GLY A 556 9.60 -23.84 -14.73
N VAL A 557 8.56 -24.58 -14.28
CA VAL A 557 8.67 -25.92 -13.68
C VAL A 557 7.54 -26.76 -14.26
N SER A 558 7.82 -28.01 -14.63
CA SER A 558 6.79 -28.92 -15.16
C SER A 558 5.89 -29.49 -14.05
N LYS A 559 4.68 -29.91 -14.42
CA LYS A 559 3.75 -30.62 -13.52
C LYS A 559 4.37 -31.87 -12.90
N ALA A 560 5.15 -32.61 -13.68
CA ALA A 560 5.84 -33.83 -13.23
C ALA A 560 6.90 -33.51 -12.16
N GLU A 561 7.72 -32.47 -12.37
CA GLU A 561 8.70 -32.02 -11.37
C GLU A 561 8.02 -31.54 -10.07
N LEU A 562 6.93 -30.77 -10.18
CA LEU A 562 6.16 -30.34 -9.01
C LEU A 562 5.58 -31.54 -8.24
N TYR A 563 5.13 -32.58 -8.93
CA TYR A 563 4.59 -33.79 -8.29
C TYR A 563 5.69 -34.62 -7.64
N ALA A 564 6.86 -34.73 -8.26
CA ALA A 564 8.02 -35.36 -7.63
C ALA A 564 8.40 -34.62 -6.33
N ASP A 565 8.37 -33.29 -6.35
CA ASP A 565 8.59 -32.47 -5.15
C ASP A 565 7.49 -32.69 -4.09
N TYR A 566 6.22 -32.84 -4.49
CA TYR A 566 5.10 -33.17 -3.61
C TYR A 566 5.36 -34.50 -2.87
N VAL A 567 5.63 -35.56 -3.63
CA VAL A 567 5.90 -36.91 -3.11
C VAL A 567 7.09 -36.90 -2.15
N LYS A 568 8.17 -36.18 -2.51
CA LYS A 568 9.32 -36.00 -1.62
C LYS A 568 8.93 -35.32 -0.30
N GLY A 569 8.06 -34.31 -0.35
CA GLY A 569 7.60 -33.59 0.84
C GLY A 569 6.75 -34.45 1.76
N ILE A 570 5.75 -35.17 1.24
CA ILE A 570 4.84 -35.99 2.07
C ILE A 570 5.49 -37.26 2.64
N ASN A 571 6.58 -37.73 2.03
CA ASN A 571 7.36 -38.87 2.51
C ASN A 571 8.54 -38.45 3.40
N GLU A 572 8.67 -37.17 3.72
CA GLU A 572 9.76 -36.67 4.55
C GLU A 572 9.55 -37.05 6.02
N THR A 573 10.43 -37.91 6.51
CA THR A 573 10.46 -38.40 7.89
C THR A 573 11.72 -38.00 8.64
N SER A 574 12.66 -37.30 8.00
CA SER A 574 13.90 -36.92 8.66
C SER A 574 13.66 -35.90 9.77
N ASP A 575 13.83 -36.37 11.00
CA ASP A 575 14.21 -35.51 12.12
C ASP A 575 15.71 -35.27 12.00
N ALA A 576 16.16 -34.02 12.08
CA ALA A 576 17.58 -33.78 12.23
C ALA A 576 18.06 -34.46 13.51
N VAL A 577 19.24 -35.09 13.48
CA VAL A 577 19.88 -35.62 14.68
C VAL A 577 19.92 -34.50 15.71
N ALA A 578 19.30 -34.70 16.88
CA ALA A 578 19.27 -33.75 17.98
C ALA A 578 20.71 -33.48 18.46
N GLY A 579 21.40 -32.56 17.79
CA GLY A 579 22.68 -32.07 18.24
C GLY A 579 22.48 -31.30 19.54
N GLN A 580 23.25 -31.63 20.57
CA GLN A 580 23.29 -30.80 21.77
C GLN A 580 23.53 -29.35 21.35
N PHE A 581 22.64 -28.44 21.79
CA PHE A 581 22.82 -27.02 21.59
C PHE A 581 24.07 -26.58 22.36
N THR A 582 25.20 -26.54 21.66
CA THR A 582 26.43 -25.94 22.14
C THR A 582 26.40 -24.46 21.77
N ARG A 583 26.38 -23.61 22.79
CA ARG A 583 26.45 -22.15 22.64
C ARG A 583 27.71 -21.79 21.87
N SER A 584 27.58 -21.00 20.81
CA SER A 584 28.75 -20.39 20.16
C SER A 584 29.49 -19.50 21.17
N ASN A 585 30.83 -19.55 21.18
CA ASN A 585 31.66 -18.73 22.06
C ASN A 585 31.52 -17.21 21.78
N SER A 586 31.05 -16.81 20.59
CA SER A 586 30.64 -15.44 20.28
C SER A 586 29.24 -15.41 19.65
N LEU A 587 28.35 -14.58 20.21
CA LEU A 587 27.00 -14.31 19.67
C LEU A 587 26.98 -13.07 18.76
N LEU A 588 28.06 -12.30 18.72
CA LEU A 588 28.20 -11.11 17.89
C LEU A 588 29.08 -11.41 16.67
N PRO A 589 28.74 -10.86 15.49
CA PRO A 589 29.65 -10.84 14.34
C PRO A 589 31.00 -10.23 14.71
N GLN A 590 32.09 -10.70 14.08
CA GLN A 590 33.45 -10.24 14.38
C GLN A 590 33.63 -8.72 14.18
N ASP A 591 32.92 -8.12 13.22
CA ASP A 591 33.01 -6.70 12.87
C ASP A 591 31.89 -5.83 13.50
N TYR A 592 31.20 -6.31 14.54
CA TYR A 592 30.10 -5.56 15.14
C TYR A 592 30.60 -4.29 15.85
N VAL A 593 30.07 -3.14 15.42
CA VAL A 593 30.28 -1.84 16.07
C VAL A 593 28.94 -1.29 16.52
N GLU A 594 28.85 -0.89 17.79
CA GLU A 594 27.63 -0.27 18.31
C GLU A 594 27.41 1.12 17.69
N PRO A 595 26.25 1.38 17.06
CA PRO A 595 25.99 2.68 16.43
C PRO A 595 25.93 3.81 17.46
N VAL A 596 26.72 4.86 17.25
CA VAL A 596 26.74 6.07 18.08
C VAL A 596 25.70 7.08 17.55
N ASN A 597 24.69 7.40 18.36
CA ASN A 597 23.73 8.46 18.05
C ASN A 597 24.26 9.82 18.54
N SER A 598 24.88 10.60 17.64
CA SER A 598 25.19 12.00 17.92
C SER A 598 24.01 12.92 17.54
N VAL A 599 23.57 13.75 18.48
CA VAL A 599 22.55 14.79 18.27
C VAL A 599 23.25 16.14 18.16
N VAL A 600 23.15 16.77 16.98
CA VAL A 600 23.62 18.14 16.78
C VAL A 600 22.52 19.10 17.24
N LEU A 601 22.84 19.99 18.18
CA LEU A 601 21.89 20.96 18.71
C LEU A 601 21.63 22.10 17.70
N PRO A 602 20.38 22.61 17.60
CA PRO A 602 20.08 23.72 16.70
C PRO A 602 20.67 25.03 17.21
N VAL A 603 21.26 25.81 16.31
CA VAL A 603 21.82 27.15 16.59
C VAL A 603 20.89 28.29 16.13
N MET A 604 19.86 27.95 15.34
CA MET A 604 18.92 28.93 14.79
C MET A 604 17.53 28.32 14.60
N ARG A 605 16.50 29.16 14.73
CA ARG A 605 15.10 28.85 14.43
C ARG A 605 14.52 29.92 13.52
N MET A 606 13.74 29.49 12.54
CA MET A 606 13.09 30.37 11.58
C MET A 606 11.61 30.04 11.50
N ARG A 607 10.77 31.08 11.59
CA ARG A 607 9.33 31.02 11.39
C ARG A 607 9.04 31.36 9.93
N LEU A 608 8.33 30.46 9.26
CA LEU A 608 7.93 30.59 7.87
C LEU A 608 6.42 30.79 7.83
N ARG A 609 5.96 31.80 7.08
CA ARG A 609 4.57 31.96 6.68
C ARG A 609 4.38 31.35 5.30
N PHE A 610 3.31 30.60 5.09
CA PHE A 610 3.01 29.98 3.82
C PHE A 610 1.52 29.96 3.50
N SER A 611 1.21 29.88 2.21
CA SER A 611 -0.12 29.62 1.69
C SER A 611 -0.24 28.18 1.20
N ARG A 612 -1.48 27.70 1.18
CA ARG A 612 -1.91 26.40 0.68
C ARG A 612 -3.23 26.57 -0.07
N ALA A 613 -3.23 26.33 -1.37
CA ALA A 613 -4.37 26.54 -2.27
C ALA A 613 -4.43 25.47 -3.37
N GLY A 614 -5.56 25.36 -4.07
CA GLY A 614 -5.78 24.34 -5.09
C GLY A 614 -5.90 22.94 -4.50
N ALA A 615 -5.50 21.92 -5.25
CA ALA A 615 -5.74 20.52 -4.89
C ALA A 615 -5.12 20.09 -3.55
N VAL A 616 -4.01 20.72 -3.13
CA VAL A 616 -3.42 20.43 -1.81
C VAL A 616 -4.35 20.79 -0.66
N LYS A 617 -5.42 21.58 -0.82
CA LYS A 617 -6.45 21.84 0.23
C LYS A 617 -7.13 20.57 0.76
N TYR A 618 -7.04 19.46 0.01
CA TYR A 618 -7.62 18.18 0.40
C TYR A 618 -6.72 17.30 1.28
N ILE A 619 -5.46 17.67 1.52
CA ILE A 619 -4.59 16.93 2.43
C ILE A 619 -4.87 17.26 3.91
N SER A 620 -4.64 16.33 4.82
CA SER A 620 -4.77 16.62 6.25
C SER A 620 -3.59 17.45 6.77
N HIS A 621 -3.72 18.00 7.97
CA HIS A 621 -2.61 18.69 8.63
C HIS A 621 -1.38 17.79 8.83
N LEU A 622 -1.58 16.50 9.14
CA LEU A 622 -0.48 15.54 9.31
C LEU A 622 0.24 15.26 7.97
N GLU A 623 -0.51 15.14 6.89
CA GLU A 623 0.06 14.95 5.54
C GLU A 623 0.86 16.19 5.10
N GLN A 624 0.36 17.39 5.42
CA GLN A 624 1.09 18.65 5.20
C GLN A 624 2.43 18.68 5.95
N ILE A 625 2.47 18.24 7.20
CA ILE A 625 3.71 18.16 7.98
C ILE A 625 4.73 17.27 7.26
N GLU A 626 4.31 16.10 6.77
CA GLU A 626 5.18 15.17 6.05
C GLU A 626 5.68 15.76 4.71
N VAL A 627 4.84 16.49 3.99
CA VAL A 627 5.25 17.23 2.78
C VAL A 627 6.39 18.19 3.09
N PHE A 628 6.25 19.00 4.16
CA PHE A 628 7.27 19.98 4.54
C PHE A 628 8.56 19.33 5.07
N ARG A 629 8.47 18.22 5.82
CA ARG A 629 9.64 17.46 6.25
C ARG A 629 10.45 16.93 5.08
N ARG A 630 9.77 16.31 4.10
CA ARG A 630 10.42 15.81 2.87
C ARG A 630 10.98 16.95 2.02
N ALA A 631 10.24 18.05 1.88
CA ALA A 631 10.72 19.24 1.18
C ALA A 631 11.98 19.81 1.85
N ALA A 632 12.00 19.93 3.17
CA ALA A 632 13.18 20.37 3.91
C ALA A 632 14.40 19.45 3.66
N ARG A 633 14.21 18.13 3.62
CA ARG A 633 15.29 17.18 3.27
C ARG A 633 15.80 17.39 1.83
N ARG A 634 14.90 17.50 0.85
CA ARG A 634 15.27 17.72 -0.57
C ARG A 634 15.89 19.09 -0.84
N SER A 635 15.63 20.08 0.02
CA SER A 635 16.09 21.46 -0.18
C SER A 635 17.61 21.64 -0.01
N GLY A 636 18.30 20.67 0.61
CA GLY A 636 19.71 20.80 0.99
C GLY A 636 19.95 21.86 2.08
N LEU A 637 18.92 22.19 2.86
CA LEU A 637 19.04 23.08 4.02
C LEU A 637 19.70 22.34 5.20
N PRO A 638 20.54 23.03 6.01
CA PRO A 638 21.18 22.44 7.19
C PRO A 638 20.19 22.35 8.36
N VAL A 639 19.12 21.56 8.18
CA VAL A 639 18.05 21.40 9.17
C VAL A 639 18.50 20.51 10.33
N ALA A 640 18.08 20.87 11.53
CA ALA A 640 18.29 20.07 12.72
C ALA A 640 17.29 18.91 12.76
N PHE A 641 17.69 17.82 13.41
CA PHE A 641 16.87 16.64 13.61
C PHE A 641 16.46 16.47 15.08
N THR A 642 15.35 15.77 15.34
CA THR A 642 14.96 15.38 16.70
C THR A 642 15.91 14.29 17.24
N GLY A 643 16.12 14.26 18.56
CA GLY A 643 16.96 13.26 19.21
C GLY A 643 16.25 11.93 19.52
N GLY A 644 15.05 11.73 18.99
CA GLY A 644 14.24 10.54 19.26
C GLY A 644 14.70 9.31 18.47
N PHE A 645 14.05 8.19 18.74
CA PHE A 645 14.28 6.89 18.11
C PHE A 645 14.26 6.92 16.57
N THR A 646 13.40 7.76 16.01
CA THR A 646 13.39 8.12 14.58
C THR A 646 13.65 9.62 14.44
N PRO A 647 14.91 10.04 14.18
CA PRO A 647 15.22 11.44 13.95
C PRO A 647 14.40 11.99 12.79
N GLN A 648 13.55 12.94 13.10
CA GLN A 648 12.71 13.68 12.16
C GLN A 648 13.27 15.09 12.00
N VAL A 649 12.97 15.75 10.87
CA VAL A 649 13.27 17.18 10.74
C VAL A 649 12.59 17.93 11.88
N LYS A 650 13.41 18.57 12.73
CA LYS A 650 12.93 19.30 13.89
C LYS A 650 12.13 20.50 13.41
N SER A 651 10.83 20.47 13.67
CA SER A 651 9.86 21.43 13.16
C SER A 651 8.66 21.55 14.10
N SER A 652 8.02 22.71 14.09
CA SER A 652 6.73 23.00 14.74
C SER A 652 5.79 23.66 13.73
N TYR A 653 4.49 23.52 13.92
CA TYR A 653 3.46 23.96 12.98
C TYR A 653 2.37 24.72 13.72
N GLY A 654 1.74 25.67 13.04
CA GLY A 654 0.56 26.36 13.55
C GLY A 654 -0.64 25.41 13.75
N PRO A 655 -1.78 25.95 14.20
CA PRO A 655 -2.96 25.16 14.53
C PRO A 655 -3.48 24.40 13.31
N PRO A 656 -4.02 23.17 13.49
CA PRO A 656 -4.56 22.38 12.40
C PRO A 656 -5.62 23.13 11.58
N MET A 657 -5.68 22.81 10.30
CA MET A 657 -6.70 23.30 9.38
C MET A 657 -7.62 22.16 8.93
N SER A 658 -8.89 22.48 8.70
CA SER A 658 -9.86 21.55 8.12
C SER A 658 -9.46 21.15 6.71
N VAL A 659 -9.72 19.89 6.35
CA VAL A 659 -9.63 19.41 4.96
C VAL A 659 -10.66 20.14 4.10
N GLY A 660 -10.28 20.51 2.88
CA GLY A 660 -11.11 21.28 1.93
C GLY A 660 -10.85 22.78 1.96
N TYR A 661 -10.15 23.30 2.97
CA TYR A 661 -9.90 24.74 3.13
C TYR A 661 -8.64 25.18 2.41
N GLU A 662 -8.73 26.36 1.81
CA GLU A 662 -7.54 27.11 1.43
C GLU A 662 -7.03 27.93 2.63
N SER A 663 -5.75 28.27 2.61
CA SER A 663 -5.19 29.24 3.55
C SER A 663 -4.09 30.07 2.92
N PHE A 664 -4.04 31.34 3.31
CA PHE A 664 -3.04 32.31 2.88
C PHE A 664 -2.10 32.74 4.02
N ALA A 665 -2.21 32.10 5.19
CA ALA A 665 -1.48 32.50 6.39
C ALA A 665 -1.27 31.35 7.38
N GLU A 666 -0.75 30.23 6.89
CA GLU A 666 -0.26 29.17 7.77
C GLU A 666 1.17 29.47 8.22
N TYR A 667 1.56 28.90 9.36
CA TYR A 667 2.90 29.07 9.91
C TYR A 667 3.53 27.72 10.25
N MET A 668 4.83 27.66 10.04
CA MET A 668 5.68 26.56 10.50
C MET A 668 7.02 27.11 10.96
N GLU A 669 7.78 26.30 11.66
CA GLU A 669 9.10 26.69 12.11
C GLU A 669 10.09 25.56 11.82
N LEU A 670 11.25 25.95 11.30
CA LEU A 670 12.38 25.06 11.05
C LEU A 670 13.54 25.45 11.96
N TYR A 671 14.26 24.43 12.40
CA TYR A 671 15.45 24.56 13.22
C TYR A 671 16.66 24.19 12.38
N PHE A 672 17.76 24.92 12.54
CA PHE A 672 18.96 24.76 11.72
C PHE A 672 20.20 24.55 12.59
N THR A 673 21.13 23.73 12.09
CA THR A 673 22.44 23.49 12.70
C THR A 673 23.46 24.56 12.32
N GLU A 674 23.16 25.36 11.31
CA GLU A 674 23.99 26.47 10.82
C GLU A 674 23.17 27.76 10.66
N LYS A 675 23.85 28.91 10.60
CA LYS A 675 23.21 30.19 10.30
C LYS A 675 22.92 30.28 8.80
N ILE A 676 21.68 30.55 8.43
CA ILE A 676 21.24 30.71 7.03
C ILE A 676 20.29 31.91 6.90
N SER A 677 20.34 32.61 5.76
CA SER A 677 19.49 33.79 5.53
C SER A 677 18.04 33.40 5.21
N SER A 678 17.09 34.26 5.59
CA SER A 678 15.66 34.09 5.24
C SER A 678 15.42 33.92 3.74
N ASN A 679 16.09 34.74 2.92
CA ASN A 679 15.96 34.69 1.46
C ASN A 679 16.45 33.36 0.89
N GLU A 680 17.52 32.80 1.45
CA GLU A 680 18.02 31.50 1.01
C GLU A 680 17.06 30.37 1.37
N VAL A 681 16.45 30.39 2.56
CA VAL A 681 15.43 29.41 2.96
C VAL A 681 14.21 29.47 2.04
N ILE A 682 13.68 30.67 1.78
CA ILE A 682 12.55 30.85 0.85
C ILE A 682 12.91 30.29 -0.53
N ARG A 683 14.08 30.67 -1.07
CA ARG A 683 14.54 30.23 -2.39
C ARG A 683 14.72 28.72 -2.48
N LYS A 684 15.34 28.08 -1.48
CA LYS A 684 15.59 26.63 -1.47
C LYS A 684 14.28 25.84 -1.30
N MET A 685 13.39 26.28 -0.40
CA MET A 685 12.08 25.64 -0.20
C MET A 685 11.17 25.79 -1.42
N ALA A 686 11.12 26.97 -2.04
CA ALA A 686 10.27 27.21 -3.22
C ALA A 686 10.61 26.30 -4.41
N LYS A 687 11.86 25.84 -4.54
CA LYS A 687 12.28 24.91 -5.59
C LYS A 687 11.77 23.48 -5.40
N VAL A 688 11.43 23.10 -4.18
CA VAL A 688 11.15 21.71 -3.81
C VAL A 688 9.74 21.50 -3.28
N LEU A 689 9.01 22.56 -2.93
CA LEU A 689 7.62 22.48 -2.51
C LEU A 689 6.72 22.09 -3.69
N PRO A 690 5.71 21.24 -3.47
CA PRO A 690 4.78 20.89 -4.51
C PRO A 690 3.84 22.06 -4.86
N GLU A 691 3.22 21.97 -6.05
CA GLU A 691 2.23 22.93 -6.53
C GLU A 691 1.11 23.13 -5.49
N GLY A 692 0.69 24.39 -5.31
CA GLY A 692 -0.31 24.78 -4.31
C GLY A 692 0.25 25.23 -2.96
N PHE A 693 1.51 24.91 -2.63
CA PHE A 693 2.22 25.51 -1.47
C PHE A 693 3.10 26.68 -1.89
N LYS A 694 3.14 27.75 -1.09
CA LYS A 694 4.06 28.87 -1.31
C LYS A 694 4.51 29.47 0.01
N ILE A 695 5.82 29.55 0.25
CA ILE A 695 6.36 30.34 1.36
C ILE A 695 6.25 31.82 0.98
N THR A 696 5.58 32.60 1.81
CA THR A 696 5.38 34.04 1.59
C THR A 696 6.35 34.89 2.41
N GLU A 697 6.77 34.40 3.57
CA GLU A 697 7.67 35.13 4.47
C GLU A 697 8.51 34.18 5.32
N ALA A 698 9.71 34.63 5.72
CA ALA A 698 10.59 33.89 6.62
C ALA A 698 11.30 34.85 7.58
N LYS A 699 11.13 34.64 8.89
CA LYS A 699 11.73 35.47 9.94
C LYS A 699 12.48 34.63 10.95
N ARG A 700 13.64 35.10 11.38
CA ARG A 700 14.38 34.48 12.49
C ARG A 700 13.64 34.77 13.79
N VAL A 701 13.50 33.75 14.64
CA VAL A 701 12.93 33.89 15.98
C VAL A 701 13.91 33.33 17.04
N PRO A 702 13.96 33.88 18.26
CA PRO A 702 14.80 33.33 19.32
C PRO A 702 14.48 31.86 19.60
N LEU A 703 15.49 31.05 19.93
CA LEU A 703 15.29 29.63 20.26
C LEU A 703 14.41 29.44 21.49
N THR A 704 14.47 30.39 22.44
CA THR A 704 13.69 30.44 23.68
C THR A 704 12.26 30.96 23.50
N PHE A 705 11.92 31.50 22.32
CA PHE A 705 10.58 32.05 22.08
C PHE A 705 9.55 30.91 22.05
N PRO A 706 8.30 31.11 22.50
CA PRO A 706 7.29 30.05 22.48
C PRO A 706 7.04 29.47 21.07
N ALA A 707 6.64 28.20 21.01
CA ALA A 707 6.27 27.51 19.78
C ALA A 707 5.04 28.16 19.11
N ILE A 708 4.98 28.13 17.79
CA ILE A 708 3.91 28.81 17.04
C ILE A 708 2.50 28.27 17.37
N ASP A 709 2.38 26.97 17.60
CA ASP A 709 1.14 26.30 18.04
C ASP A 709 0.63 26.80 19.40
N ILE A 710 1.54 27.27 20.26
CA ILE A 710 1.20 27.82 21.58
C ILE A 710 0.77 29.29 21.48
N LEU A 711 1.35 30.05 20.53
CA LEU A 711 1.14 31.49 20.45
C LEU A 711 -0.18 31.88 19.80
N THR A 712 -0.51 31.26 18.65
CA THR A 712 -1.69 31.63 17.88
C THR A 712 -2.97 31.21 18.60
N ASN A 713 -3.95 32.11 18.68
CA ASN A 713 -5.21 31.83 19.38
C ASN A 713 -6.45 32.44 18.69
N VAL A 714 -6.30 33.17 17.59
CA VAL A 714 -7.40 33.68 16.76
C VAL A 714 -7.11 33.39 15.29
N ALA A 715 -8.11 32.93 14.55
CA ALA A 715 -8.05 32.67 13.12
C ALA A 715 -9.08 33.52 12.38
N GLU A 716 -8.67 34.09 11.26
CA GLU A 716 -9.54 34.86 10.36
C GLU A 716 -9.89 34.00 9.15
N TYR A 717 -11.17 33.94 8.84
CA TYR A 717 -11.73 33.21 7.73
C TYR A 717 -12.53 34.13 6.81
N GLU A 718 -12.41 33.90 5.52
CA GLU A 718 -13.30 34.39 4.48
C GLU A 718 -14.17 33.22 4.02
N ILE A 719 -15.48 33.44 3.93
CA ILE A 719 -16.46 32.45 3.48
C ILE A 719 -17.17 33.02 2.25
N LYS A 720 -17.04 32.33 1.12
CA LYS A 720 -17.68 32.69 -0.15
C LYS A 720 -18.84 31.76 -0.47
N ASN A 721 -19.62 32.13 -1.50
CA ASN A 721 -20.83 31.43 -1.93
C ASN A 721 -21.92 31.40 -0.85
N VAL A 722 -21.98 32.46 -0.06
CA VAL A 722 -22.99 32.68 0.98
C VAL A 722 -23.44 34.13 0.91
N SER A 723 -24.75 34.35 0.95
CA SER A 723 -25.35 35.69 1.00
C SER A 723 -26.11 35.84 2.30
N VAL A 724 -25.53 36.59 3.24
CA VAL A 724 -26.16 36.98 4.50
C VAL A 724 -25.88 38.47 4.72
N SER A 725 -26.93 39.22 5.04
CA SER A 725 -26.84 40.66 5.30
C SER A 725 -26.18 40.94 6.66
N GLN A 726 -25.64 42.14 6.84
CA GLN A 726 -25.08 42.53 8.14
C GLN A 726 -26.15 42.52 9.25
N GLN A 727 -27.40 42.87 8.92
CA GLN A 727 -28.52 42.83 9.86
C GLN A 727 -28.79 41.41 10.40
N GLU A 728 -28.85 40.41 9.52
CA GLU A 728 -29.03 39.00 9.93
C GLU A 728 -27.89 38.51 10.83
N LEU A 729 -26.65 38.96 10.57
CA LEU A 729 -25.51 38.66 11.44
C LEU A 729 -25.66 39.32 12.81
N ASP A 730 -26.06 40.60 12.86
CA ASP A 730 -26.22 41.33 14.11
C ASP A 730 -27.33 40.70 14.98
N GLU A 731 -28.45 40.29 14.37
CA GLU A 731 -29.52 39.52 15.02
C GLU A 731 -29.03 38.14 15.51
N PHE A 732 -28.18 37.46 14.75
CA PHE A 732 -27.57 36.20 15.17
C PHE A 732 -26.62 36.39 16.37
N LEU A 733 -25.82 37.46 16.37
CA LEU A 733 -24.84 37.76 17.41
C LEU A 733 -25.49 38.31 18.70
N SER A 734 -26.71 38.85 18.63
CA SER A 734 -27.43 39.37 19.79
C SER A 734 -27.92 38.27 20.75
N GLN A 735 -28.07 37.02 20.28
CA GLN A 735 -28.51 35.86 21.07
C GLN A 735 -27.62 35.65 22.30
N ASP A 736 -28.17 35.37 23.48
CA ASP A 736 -27.38 35.19 24.72
C ASP A 736 -26.30 34.10 24.60
N LYS A 737 -26.62 33.02 23.88
CA LYS A 737 -25.72 31.90 23.61
C LYS A 737 -25.90 31.42 22.18
N ILE A 738 -24.82 30.96 21.56
CA ILE A 738 -24.85 30.34 20.23
C ILE A 738 -24.40 28.90 20.39
N ILE A 739 -25.36 27.99 20.61
CA ILE A 739 -25.06 26.58 20.89
C ILE A 739 -24.82 25.81 19.60
N ILE A 740 -23.64 25.20 19.51
CA ILE A 740 -23.26 24.27 18.44
C ILE A 740 -23.08 22.89 19.03
N VAL A 741 -23.75 21.91 18.42
CA VAL A 741 -23.64 20.51 18.78
C VAL A 741 -22.52 19.86 17.97
N LYS A 742 -21.57 19.22 18.64
CA LYS A 742 -20.51 18.43 18.01
C LYS A 742 -20.61 16.97 18.41
N ASN A 743 -20.69 16.08 17.43
CA ASN A 743 -20.54 14.66 17.72
C ASN A 743 -19.04 14.32 17.90
N LYS A 744 -18.68 13.80 19.08
CA LYS A 744 -17.32 13.34 19.39
C LYS A 744 -17.40 11.93 19.97
N LYS A 745 -16.90 10.95 19.21
CA LYS A 745 -16.94 9.52 19.58
C LYS A 745 -18.37 9.03 19.89
N GLY A 746 -19.36 9.47 19.12
CA GLY A 746 -20.77 9.07 19.29
C GLY A 746 -21.50 9.78 20.43
N LYS A 747 -20.89 10.78 21.07
CA LYS A 747 -21.55 11.64 22.06
C LYS A 747 -21.66 13.06 21.53
N ASP A 748 -22.82 13.65 21.70
CA ASP A 748 -23.05 15.05 21.38
C ASP A 748 -22.52 15.93 22.50
N ILE A 749 -21.68 16.89 22.12
CA ILE A 749 -21.07 17.87 23.00
C ILE A 749 -21.56 19.23 22.55
N GLU A 750 -22.25 19.93 23.44
CA GLU A 750 -22.65 21.32 23.22
C GLU A 750 -21.49 22.27 23.52
N ILE A 751 -21.26 23.20 22.61
CA ILE A 751 -20.28 24.27 22.75
C ILE A 751 -20.99 25.59 22.48
N ASP A 752 -20.95 26.50 23.46
CA ASP A 752 -21.32 27.89 23.23
C ASP A 752 -20.22 28.59 22.42
N ALA A 753 -20.56 28.93 21.17
CA ALA A 753 -19.67 29.53 20.20
C ALA A 753 -19.59 31.06 20.33
N LYS A 754 -20.55 31.72 20.99
CA LYS A 754 -20.57 33.18 21.16
C LYS A 754 -19.24 33.75 21.70
N PRO A 755 -18.65 33.23 22.79
CA PRO A 755 -17.37 33.76 23.31
C PRO A 755 -16.17 33.46 22.40
N LEU A 756 -16.34 32.61 21.38
CA LEU A 756 -15.31 32.31 20.40
C LEU A 756 -15.39 33.20 19.16
N ILE A 757 -16.52 33.86 18.91
CA ILE A 757 -16.67 34.79 17.78
C ILE A 757 -16.14 36.16 18.20
N VAL A 758 -14.97 36.53 17.67
CA VAL A 758 -14.36 37.85 17.92
C VAL A 758 -15.03 38.92 17.05
N SER A 759 -15.33 38.58 15.79
CA SER A 759 -16.13 39.42 14.89
C SER A 759 -16.71 38.58 13.75
N PHE A 760 -17.89 38.92 13.27
CA PHE A 760 -18.52 38.29 12.11
C PHE A 760 -19.22 39.36 11.27
N LYS A 761 -18.77 39.56 10.03
CA LYS A 761 -19.21 40.67 9.17
C LYS A 761 -19.54 40.19 7.76
N SER A 762 -20.51 40.84 7.14
CA SER A 762 -20.79 40.72 5.71
C SER A 762 -19.83 41.66 4.97
N GLU A 763 -18.88 41.10 4.20
CA GLU A 763 -17.81 41.87 3.56
C GLU A 763 -17.41 41.20 2.23
N GLY A 764 -17.16 42.00 1.18
CA GLY A 764 -16.58 41.51 -0.08
C GLY A 764 -17.46 40.54 -0.89
N GLY A 765 -18.79 40.56 -0.70
CA GLY A 765 -19.69 39.61 -1.37
C GLY A 765 -19.74 38.22 -0.71
N GLY A 766 -19.22 38.09 0.51
CA GLY A 766 -19.29 36.90 1.35
C GLY A 766 -19.27 37.29 2.82
N LEU A 767 -18.67 36.44 3.67
CA LEU A 767 -18.56 36.68 5.10
C LEU A 767 -17.11 36.67 5.58
N LYS A 768 -16.79 37.56 6.52
CA LYS A 768 -15.52 37.59 7.24
C LYS A 768 -15.73 37.24 8.71
N LEU A 769 -15.03 36.21 9.18
CA LEU A 769 -15.23 35.63 10.51
C LEU A 769 -13.89 35.50 11.25
N LEU A 770 -13.79 36.12 12.43
CA LEU A 770 -12.66 35.95 13.34
C LEU A 770 -13.07 35.02 14.49
N LEU A 771 -12.39 33.88 14.61
CA LEU A 771 -12.64 32.86 15.62
C LEU A 771 -11.47 32.68 16.56
N LYS A 772 -11.74 32.79 17.85
CA LYS A 772 -10.84 32.39 18.91
C LYS A 772 -10.82 30.87 19.07
N PHE A 773 -9.65 30.33 19.35
CA PHE A 773 -9.43 28.92 19.65
C PHE A 773 -8.40 28.77 20.78
N GLY A 774 -8.53 27.69 21.57
CA GLY A 774 -7.66 27.43 22.73
C GLY A 774 -8.44 26.82 23.90
N ASN A 775 -7.75 26.35 24.94
CA ASN A 775 -8.35 25.72 26.14
C ASN A 775 -9.34 24.58 25.84
N GLY A 776 -9.08 23.80 24.78
CA GLY A 776 -9.95 22.69 24.37
C GLY A 776 -11.27 23.09 23.70
N LYS A 777 -11.57 24.39 23.59
CA LYS A 777 -12.75 24.92 22.88
C LYS A 777 -12.35 25.36 21.48
N THR A 778 -12.97 24.75 20.48
CA THR A 778 -12.82 25.11 19.07
C THR A 778 -14.17 24.99 18.39
N VAL A 779 -14.42 25.78 17.35
CA VAL A 779 -15.62 25.72 16.51
C VAL A 779 -15.18 25.93 15.07
N LYS A 780 -15.82 25.24 14.11
CA LYS A 780 -15.52 25.40 12.69
C LYS A 780 -16.42 26.47 12.07
N PRO A 781 -15.93 27.24 11.07
CA PRO A 781 -16.75 28.19 10.32
C PRO A 781 -18.08 27.62 9.81
N GLU A 782 -18.10 26.41 9.25
CA GLU A 782 -19.34 25.81 8.72
C GLU A 782 -20.32 25.44 9.82
N SER A 783 -19.87 25.13 11.03
CA SER A 783 -20.78 24.85 12.15
C SER A 783 -21.51 26.11 12.60
N ILE A 784 -20.82 27.26 12.59
CA ILE A 784 -21.44 28.57 12.87
C ILE A 784 -22.38 28.94 11.73
N LEU A 785 -21.94 28.72 10.49
CA LEU A 785 -22.75 29.04 9.33
C LEU A 785 -24.01 28.17 9.24
N ALA A 786 -23.89 26.86 9.50
CA ALA A 786 -25.03 25.96 9.60
C ALA A 786 -26.04 26.46 10.63
N LYS A 787 -25.56 26.89 11.82
CA LYS A 787 -26.43 27.42 12.88
C LYS A 787 -27.08 28.76 12.50
N LEU A 788 -26.36 29.64 11.82
CA LEU A 788 -26.87 30.90 11.28
C LEU A 788 -27.94 30.65 10.20
N LEU A 789 -27.73 29.64 9.36
CA LEU A 789 -28.60 29.32 8.23
C LEU A 789 -29.70 28.29 8.55
N GLU A 790 -29.76 27.71 9.74
CA GLU A 790 -30.89 26.86 10.18
C GLU A 790 -32.25 27.59 10.02
N ASN A 791 -32.22 28.94 10.02
CA ASN A 791 -33.39 29.80 9.78
C ASN A 791 -33.66 30.10 8.27
N ASN A 792 -32.83 29.64 7.34
CA ASN A 792 -32.88 29.99 5.92
C ASN A 792 -32.83 28.75 4.98
N LYS A 793 -33.60 28.78 3.88
CA LYS A 793 -33.78 27.65 2.92
C LYS A 793 -32.53 27.24 2.11
N ASN A 794 -31.34 27.77 2.40
CA ASN A 794 -30.08 27.52 1.68
C ASN A 794 -29.14 26.51 2.38
N TYR A 795 -29.67 25.73 3.33
CA TYR A 795 -28.94 24.61 3.92
C TYR A 795 -28.63 23.56 2.84
N GLY A 796 -27.35 23.36 2.54
CA GLY A 796 -26.88 22.40 1.52
C GLY A 796 -26.07 22.99 0.35
N THR A 797 -25.74 24.28 0.39
CA THR A 797 -24.85 24.93 -0.61
C THR A 797 -23.37 24.70 -0.23
N MET A 798 -22.47 24.48 -1.20
CA MET A 798 -21.03 24.39 -0.90
C MET A 798 -20.43 25.77 -0.66
N TYR A 799 -19.93 25.97 0.56
CA TYR A 799 -19.21 27.20 0.95
C TYR A 799 -17.72 27.04 0.72
N LEU A 800 -17.10 28.04 0.10
CA LEU A 800 -15.65 28.10 -0.01
C LEU A 800 -15.11 28.84 1.20
N VAL A 801 -14.41 28.11 2.07
CA VAL A 801 -13.80 28.68 3.27
C VAL A 801 -12.29 28.80 3.06
N ALA A 802 -11.77 30.01 3.26
CA ALA A 802 -10.34 30.29 3.22
C ALA A 802 -9.89 30.93 4.53
N ARG A 803 -8.81 30.42 5.14
CA ARG A 803 -8.17 31.08 6.28
C ARG A 803 -7.23 32.17 5.76
N THR A 804 -7.55 33.43 6.02
CA THR A 804 -6.79 34.58 5.50
C THR A 804 -5.69 35.04 6.46
N ASN A 805 -5.86 34.83 7.76
CA ASN A 805 -4.86 35.19 8.76
C ASN A 805 -4.91 34.35 10.04
N LEU A 806 -3.80 34.33 10.78
CA LEU A 806 -3.70 33.84 12.15
C LEU A 806 -3.14 34.97 13.02
N TYR A 807 -3.68 35.10 14.23
CA TYR A 807 -3.31 36.15 15.17
C TYR A 807 -2.99 35.60 16.56
N VAL A 808 -2.20 36.39 17.29
CA VAL A 808 -2.03 36.31 18.73
C VAL A 808 -2.86 37.42 19.37
N GLN A 809 -3.95 37.08 20.02
CA GLN A 809 -4.69 37.99 20.88
C GLN A 809 -4.02 38.04 22.25
N ALA A 810 -3.45 39.20 22.59
CA ALA A 810 -2.88 39.44 23.91
C ALA A 810 -3.98 39.66 24.97
N SER A 811 -3.59 39.66 26.24
CA SER A 811 -4.51 39.88 27.38
C SER A 811 -5.25 41.22 27.32
N ASN A 812 -4.68 42.22 26.66
CA ASN A 812 -5.29 43.53 26.44
C ASN A 812 -6.28 43.57 25.25
N GLY A 813 -6.53 42.44 24.58
CA GLY A 813 -7.46 42.33 23.46
C GLY A 813 -6.85 42.62 22.08
N ASN A 814 -5.64 43.19 22.01
CA ASN A 814 -4.98 43.51 20.75
C ASN A 814 -4.58 42.25 19.98
N LEU A 815 -4.72 42.30 18.65
CA LEU A 815 -4.31 41.24 17.74
C LEU A 815 -2.95 41.55 17.13
N TYR A 816 -2.02 40.61 17.22
CA TYR A 816 -0.69 40.69 16.60
C TYR A 816 -0.52 39.58 15.57
N ILE A 817 0.23 39.87 14.50
CA ILE A 817 0.67 38.84 13.56
C ILE A 817 1.82 38.04 14.23
N PRO A 818 1.77 36.70 14.23
CA PRO A 818 2.73 35.85 14.93
C PRO A 818 4.20 36.03 14.53
#